data_AF-A0A9E6C979-F1
#
_entry.id   AF-A0A9E6C979-F1
#
_cell.length_a   1.000
_cell.length_b   1.000
_cell.length_c   1.000
_cell.angle_alpha   90.00
_cell.angle_beta   90.00
_cell.angle_gamma   90.00
#
_symmetry.space_group_name_H-M   'P 1'
#
loop_
_entity.id
_entity.type
_entity.pdbx_description
1 polymer ?
#
loop_
_entity_poly.entity_id
_entity_poly.type
_entity_poly.pdbx_seq_one_letter_code
_entity_poly.pdbx_strand_id
1 'polypeptide(L)'
;MKTTRRRFLKGVVASIGGAAMAKGVIEKITPSATAEDNTDITFTPYRLDYYPPFEKWNGWKEPEGNYWKLKGGVLREGVKIIDYMIIPTVCNNCEAACGLTAWIDKDSMVIKKFMGNPFHSGSRGRNCAKGYATLAQTYDPDRIPFPLKRAPGSKRGEGKWVRTTWDEALETIGKKMKETLKRAIKGGDELARKMVMYHVGRPNESGGFTARVVWSWQVDGHNSHTNICSAGGRLGAIAWSSDDRPSPDFANSRLIFLSASHAADAGHYFQQHAGYIADARAKGAKLVIMDPRLSNSAGMADLWLPVWPGTEAGVYLSMISRLLQEDKYNKEFMERWVNWKTFIKDKKYLDYLLKEGRISKIPEGETFEDFIAVLKDLYKDYTFEWASQETKIPIDRLEKLYEMIIWAGDRITSYFWRAQAAGNRGGWMSAGRTGYFLLVVTGAIGGIGANGWHKWHVLGVGGKGGKATLKDKPQPVNAWNELLWPPEWPLSTYELSFLLPHLLSDDEWRKKWEARGLEIPDRLDVWISKIYNPVWINPDGFRWIEVLKDENKMGLTVNLSPTWSETNWFVDYILPVGLGGERHDNQSAETKPERWTAFRQPVLRVALKKMGWKPKVPWRATLEAHKKVGLGEVWEENEFWINLAWAVDPDGNLGIRQFWESKKNPGKPITIEEWYDTAFGTLQNLKKVSEKLGLTPYEYMRDRGAWTEETNVYNVHEREIPYDPQIDAYRYKGKWIPRSKLTIDPDSGAVYLKGHGENLHSERHTIGVMKDGKLLHGFHTPTGLLEFYSKTFVEWNWPEYAIPYYPKTKEERQKLIHVVTHVHHDHMVEPNAFVLNPIYRLPYNIHTRSVNAKWLMEISQNHNPVWIYEGDAKRLGIKREDPIRVRVVDTVSGIEVGYFVGMAIPTQATRPGVLACSHHSGRWRVRNTVKVEGFNQELTIMSYGSAHAQINNPQKHIWTVRWKEGVYRHEVEKKHNEKWLKWPYPEFNKDIKEVWWNGASGVWQNAVFPANPDPLSGMHCWHKKVLVEK
;
A
#
# COMPACT_ATOMS: atom_id res chain seq x y z
N MET A 1 -28.50 -47.36 41.02
CA MET A 1 -29.67 -46.75 40.33
C MET A 1 -29.19 -45.45 39.69
N LYS A 2 -28.89 -45.48 38.40
CA LYS A 2 -29.76 -45.11 37.25
C LYS A 2 -29.66 -43.62 36.88
N THR A 3 -28.64 -43.37 36.07
CA THR A 3 -28.69 -42.63 34.80
C THR A 3 -30.07 -42.21 34.32
N THR A 4 -30.24 -40.92 34.00
CA THR A 4 -31.32 -40.45 33.10
C THR A 4 -30.82 -39.44 32.06
N ARG A 5 -30.74 -39.95 30.82
CA ARG A 5 -31.12 -39.36 29.52
C ARG A 5 -30.43 -38.09 28.99
N ARG A 6 -29.89 -37.19 29.82
CA ARG A 6 -29.33 -35.90 29.33
C ARG A 6 -27.86 -35.96 28.91
N ARG A 7 -27.13 -37.02 29.29
CA ARG A 7 -25.72 -37.25 28.90
C ARG A 7 -25.53 -38.16 27.67
N PHE A 8 -26.62 -38.74 27.14
CA PHE A 8 -26.61 -39.62 25.96
C PHE A 8 -26.75 -38.85 24.63
N LEU A 9 -27.29 -37.63 24.63
CA LEU A 9 -27.47 -36.82 23.42
C LEU A 9 -26.25 -35.95 23.06
N LYS A 10 -25.05 -36.37 23.47
CA LYS A 10 -23.78 -35.70 23.13
C LYS A 10 -22.72 -36.62 22.50
N GLY A 11 -23.10 -37.78 21.96
CA GLY A 11 -22.15 -38.58 21.17
C GLY A 11 -22.87 -39.51 20.21
N VAL A 12 -22.46 -39.44 18.93
CA VAL A 12 -22.89 -40.26 17.78
C VAL A 12 -24.18 -39.78 17.11
N VAL A 13 -24.07 -38.81 16.20
CA VAL A 13 -23.96 -39.01 14.74
C VAL A 13 -23.35 -37.73 14.16
N ALA A 14 -22.03 -37.77 13.95
CA ALA A 14 -21.47 -37.19 12.75
C ALA A 14 -21.89 -38.07 11.57
N SER A 15 -22.03 -37.49 10.38
CA SER A 15 -22.35 -38.06 9.06
C SER A 15 -23.81 -37.94 8.60
N ILE A 16 -23.94 -37.61 7.31
CA ILE A 16 -25.12 -37.10 6.56
C ILE A 16 -25.34 -35.60 6.79
N GLY A 17 -24.93 -34.67 5.92
CA GLY A 17 -24.77 -34.75 4.47
C GLY A 17 -25.88 -33.93 3.81
N GLY A 18 -25.53 -32.79 3.22
CA GLY A 18 -26.38 -32.06 2.28
C GLY A 18 -27.52 -31.23 2.91
N ALA A 19 -27.84 -30.13 2.23
CA ALA A 19 -29.05 -29.31 2.43
C ALA A 19 -29.12 -28.41 3.69
N ALA A 20 -28.24 -27.41 3.75
CA ALA A 20 -28.62 -26.07 4.20
C ALA A 20 -27.84 -24.96 3.46
N MET A 21 -27.63 -25.12 2.15
CA MET A 21 -27.04 -24.13 1.23
C MET A 21 -28.01 -23.02 0.79
N ALA A 22 -28.96 -22.59 1.63
CA ALA A 22 -29.97 -21.60 1.22
C ALA A 22 -30.25 -20.48 2.25
N LYS A 23 -29.42 -20.31 3.29
CA LYS A 23 -29.52 -19.17 4.23
C LYS A 23 -28.35 -18.18 4.17
N GLY A 24 -27.49 -18.28 3.16
CA GLY A 24 -26.27 -17.46 3.00
C GLY A 24 -26.48 -16.03 2.45
N VAL A 25 -27.71 -15.64 2.12
CA VAL A 25 -28.05 -14.25 1.81
C VAL A 25 -28.61 -13.62 3.09
N ILE A 26 -27.80 -13.52 4.13
CA ILE A 26 -28.15 -12.68 5.27
C ILE A 26 -27.90 -11.25 4.82
N GLU A 27 -28.99 -10.53 4.59
CA GLU A 27 -29.06 -9.08 4.56
C GLU A 27 -28.26 -8.51 5.74
N LYS A 28 -27.03 -8.05 5.49
CA LYS A 28 -26.54 -6.84 6.15
C LYS A 28 -26.96 -5.64 5.31
N ILE A 29 -28.28 -5.48 5.16
CA ILE A 29 -28.87 -4.18 4.82
C ILE A 29 -28.79 -3.26 6.04
N THR A 30 -28.58 -3.82 7.24
CA THR A 30 -28.43 -3.06 8.48
C THR A 30 -26.99 -2.52 8.62
N PRO A 31 -26.81 -1.20 8.78
CA PRO A 31 -25.54 -0.61 9.18
C PRO A 31 -24.92 -1.32 10.39
N SER A 32 -23.59 -1.35 10.50
CA SER A 32 -22.91 -1.83 11.71
C SER A 32 -23.08 -0.91 12.94
N ALA A 33 -23.61 0.29 12.70
CA ALA A 33 -24.03 1.28 13.67
C ALA A 33 -25.45 1.00 14.16
N THR A 34 -25.71 1.16 15.46
CA THR A 34 -27.07 1.15 15.99
C THR A 34 -27.75 2.47 15.58
N ALA A 35 -28.80 2.39 14.76
CA ALA A 35 -29.63 3.55 14.46
C ALA A 35 -30.51 3.84 15.68
N GLU A 36 -30.44 5.05 16.24
CA GLU A 36 -31.31 5.49 17.33
C GLU A 36 -32.01 6.83 17.02
N ASP A 37 -33.20 6.90 17.61
CA ASP A 37 -34.20 7.96 17.81
C ASP A 37 -35.08 8.46 16.64
N ASN A 38 -36.40 8.35 16.88
CA ASN A 38 -37.55 8.78 16.07
C ASN A 38 -37.68 10.32 15.96
N THR A 39 -36.58 11.06 15.99
CA THR A 39 -36.59 12.52 15.93
C THR A 39 -36.07 13.02 14.58
N ASP A 40 -36.71 14.04 14.02
CA ASP A 40 -36.29 14.65 12.75
C ASP A 40 -35.12 15.64 12.89
N ILE A 41 -34.64 15.86 14.12
CA ILE A 41 -33.46 16.66 14.47
C ILE A 41 -32.72 15.95 15.59
N THR A 42 -31.40 15.74 15.46
CA THR A 42 -30.58 15.14 16.53
C THR A 42 -29.48 16.08 17.00
N PHE A 43 -29.24 16.06 18.31
CA PHE A 43 -28.08 16.67 18.95
C PHE A 43 -26.82 15.81 18.75
N THR A 44 -25.65 16.34 19.13
CA THR A 44 -24.41 15.58 19.11
C THR A 44 -24.60 14.28 19.91
N PRO A 45 -24.46 13.11 19.28
CA PRO A 45 -24.75 11.83 19.94
C PRO A 45 -23.75 11.55 21.06
N TYR A 46 -24.25 10.94 22.15
CA TYR A 46 -23.40 10.47 23.25
C TYR A 46 -22.58 9.22 22.90
N ARG A 47 -22.93 8.53 21.80
CA ARG A 47 -22.30 7.28 21.37
C ARG A 47 -21.52 7.46 20.07
N LEU A 48 -20.32 6.88 20.01
CA LEU A 48 -19.43 6.92 18.83
C LEU A 48 -19.93 6.06 17.65
N ASP A 49 -20.91 5.18 17.88
CA ASP A 49 -21.54 4.33 16.86
C ASP A 49 -22.81 4.94 16.24
N TYR A 50 -23.13 6.20 16.53
CA TYR A 50 -24.32 6.86 16.00
C TYR A 50 -24.22 7.13 14.48
N TYR A 51 -25.31 6.81 13.75
CA TYR A 51 -25.46 7.15 12.34
C TYR A 51 -26.96 7.26 11.94
N PRO A 52 -27.36 8.24 11.10
CA PRO A 52 -28.76 8.34 10.66
C PRO A 52 -29.21 7.16 9.78
N PRO A 53 -30.49 6.76 9.84
CA PRO A 53 -31.06 5.75 8.95
C PRO A 53 -30.82 6.08 7.47
N PHE A 54 -30.55 5.06 6.66
CA PHE A 54 -30.19 5.22 5.25
C PHE A 54 -31.25 5.98 4.44
N GLU A 55 -32.52 5.76 4.76
CA GLU A 55 -33.68 6.37 4.11
C GLU A 55 -33.70 7.89 4.30
N LYS A 56 -33.08 8.40 5.37
CA LYS A 56 -32.99 9.83 5.68
C LYS A 56 -31.72 10.50 5.14
N TRP A 57 -30.83 9.78 4.44
CA TRP A 57 -29.58 10.35 3.90
C TRP A 57 -29.78 11.45 2.85
N ASN A 58 -30.98 11.62 2.29
CA ASN A 58 -31.26 12.69 1.31
C ASN A 58 -31.81 13.99 1.94
N GLY A 59 -31.98 14.02 3.27
CA GLY A 59 -32.50 15.18 3.98
C GLY A 59 -32.47 14.99 5.49
N TRP A 60 -31.25 14.88 6.04
CA TRP A 60 -31.03 14.73 7.47
C TRP A 60 -30.74 16.07 8.12
N LYS A 61 -31.49 16.45 9.16
CA LYS A 61 -31.38 17.78 9.78
C LYS A 61 -30.57 17.73 11.07
N GLU A 62 -29.59 18.62 11.19
CA GLU A 62 -28.88 18.89 12.45
C GLU A 62 -28.77 20.40 12.69
N PRO A 63 -28.70 20.85 13.96
CA PRO A 63 -28.31 22.23 14.24
C PRO A 63 -26.90 22.51 13.73
N GLU A 64 -26.68 23.73 13.25
CA GLU A 64 -25.36 24.20 12.85
C GLU A 64 -24.38 24.09 14.03
N GLY A 65 -23.22 23.47 13.82
CA GLY A 65 -22.29 23.06 14.88
C GLY A 65 -21.78 24.15 15.82
N ASN A 66 -22.03 25.44 15.55
CA ASN A 66 -21.72 26.56 16.45
C ASN A 66 -22.86 26.92 17.42
N TYR A 67 -23.99 26.22 17.40
CA TYR A 67 -25.15 26.50 18.25
C TYR A 67 -24.82 26.47 19.77
N TRP A 68 -23.84 25.64 20.16
CA TRP A 68 -23.35 25.60 21.55
C TRP A 68 -22.77 26.94 22.01
N LYS A 69 -22.12 27.71 21.12
CA LYS A 69 -21.56 29.03 21.42
C LYS A 69 -22.64 30.07 21.64
N LEU A 70 -23.78 29.94 20.96
CA LEU A 70 -24.83 30.94 20.96
C LEU A 70 -25.83 30.76 22.11
N LYS A 71 -26.10 29.51 22.53
CA LYS A 71 -27.20 29.20 23.46
C LYS A 71 -26.95 28.01 24.43
N GLY A 72 -25.70 27.63 24.68
CA GLY A 72 -25.35 26.64 25.71
C GLY A 72 -25.76 25.19 25.40
N GLY A 73 -25.92 24.85 24.12
CA GLY A 73 -26.21 23.47 23.69
C GLY A 73 -27.69 23.09 23.68
N VAL A 74 -28.60 24.04 23.92
CA VAL A 74 -30.07 23.82 23.86
C VAL A 74 -30.64 24.39 22.55
N LEU A 75 -31.50 23.64 21.86
CA LEU A 75 -32.24 24.15 20.70
C LEU A 75 -33.19 25.27 21.14
N ARG A 76 -33.00 26.48 20.60
CA ARG A 76 -33.83 27.66 20.84
C ARG A 76 -34.10 28.37 19.51
N GLU A 77 -35.06 29.29 19.52
CA GLU A 77 -35.38 30.14 18.36
C GLU A 77 -34.11 30.88 17.86
N GLY A 78 -33.90 30.87 16.54
CA GLY A 78 -32.72 31.45 15.89
C GLY A 78 -31.52 30.51 15.69
N VAL A 79 -31.56 29.25 16.14
CA VAL A 79 -30.54 28.25 15.77
C VAL A 79 -30.74 27.83 14.31
N LYS A 80 -29.72 28.04 13.47
CA LYS A 80 -29.73 27.57 12.08
C LYS A 80 -29.74 26.04 12.05
N ILE A 81 -30.68 25.46 11.31
CA ILE A 81 -30.74 24.03 11.00
C ILE A 81 -30.14 23.81 9.62
N ILE A 82 -29.26 22.82 9.49
CA ILE A 82 -28.67 22.42 8.21
C ILE A 82 -29.37 21.16 7.73
N ASP A 83 -29.89 21.18 6.51
CA ASP A 83 -30.43 20.00 5.82
C ASP A 83 -29.33 19.31 5.03
N TYR A 84 -28.90 18.14 5.49
CA TYR A 84 -27.79 17.39 4.92
C TYR A 84 -28.24 16.37 3.87
N MET A 85 -27.49 16.32 2.78
CA MET A 85 -27.37 15.15 1.93
C MET A 85 -26.10 14.38 2.27
N ILE A 86 -26.22 13.09 2.56
CA ILE A 86 -25.14 12.20 2.96
C ILE A 86 -24.77 11.30 1.77
N ILE A 87 -23.56 11.45 1.26
CA ILE A 87 -23.06 10.68 0.11
C ILE A 87 -21.82 9.87 0.51
N PRO A 88 -21.80 8.54 0.30
CA PRO A 88 -20.65 7.73 0.66
C PRO A 88 -19.48 7.91 -0.33
N THR A 89 -18.27 7.72 0.17
CA THR A 89 -17.03 7.70 -0.62
C THR A 89 -15.96 6.92 0.15
N VAL A 90 -14.69 7.00 -0.25
CA VAL A 90 -13.59 6.27 0.39
C VAL A 90 -12.39 7.17 0.64
N CYS A 91 -11.79 7.08 1.82
CA CYS A 91 -10.60 7.83 2.18
C CYS A 91 -9.42 7.52 1.24
N ASN A 92 -8.61 8.52 0.90
CA ASN A 92 -7.45 8.40 0.00
C ASN A 92 -6.10 8.69 0.69
N ASN A 93 -6.09 8.86 2.02
CA ASN A 93 -4.88 9.27 2.73
C ASN A 93 -3.84 8.14 2.86
N CYS A 94 -4.27 6.92 3.19
CA CYS A 94 -3.44 5.72 3.29
C CYS A 94 -4.05 4.53 2.50
N GLU A 95 -3.51 3.33 2.68
CA GLU A 95 -3.91 2.12 1.93
C GLU A 95 -5.12 1.41 2.49
N ALA A 96 -5.39 1.63 3.77
CA ALA A 96 -6.60 1.10 4.39
C ALA A 96 -7.85 1.49 3.59
N ALA A 97 -7.88 2.67 2.95
CA ALA A 97 -9.02 3.09 2.16
C ALA A 97 -10.34 2.94 2.94
N CYS A 98 -10.37 3.48 4.16
CA CYS A 98 -11.55 3.42 5.03
C CYS A 98 -12.76 4.09 4.38
N GLY A 99 -13.95 3.51 4.55
CA GLY A 99 -15.18 4.10 4.05
C GLY A 99 -15.51 5.43 4.72
N LEU A 100 -15.84 6.43 3.91
CA LEU A 100 -16.23 7.77 4.32
C LEU A 100 -17.67 8.08 3.88
N THR A 101 -18.25 9.08 4.51
CA THR A 101 -19.52 9.70 4.12
C THR A 101 -19.35 11.20 4.21
N ALA A 102 -19.65 11.91 3.12
CA ALA A 102 -19.63 13.36 3.07
C ALA A 102 -21.02 13.89 3.44
N TRP A 103 -21.07 14.80 4.39
CA TRP A 103 -22.29 15.47 4.83
C TRP A 103 -22.35 16.84 4.17
N ILE A 104 -23.21 16.96 3.17
CA ILE A 104 -23.30 18.11 2.27
C ILE A 104 -24.50 18.96 2.66
N ASP A 105 -24.27 20.22 2.97
CA ASP A 105 -25.32 21.23 3.14
C ASP A 105 -26.01 21.44 1.79
N LYS A 106 -27.31 21.12 1.70
CA LYS A 106 -28.08 21.19 0.45
C LYS A 106 -28.28 22.62 -0.05
N ASP A 107 -28.26 23.61 0.85
CA ASP A 107 -28.47 25.00 0.48
C ASP A 107 -27.19 25.60 -0.13
N SER A 108 -26.03 25.30 0.48
CA SER A 108 -24.76 25.87 0.03
C SER A 108 -23.94 24.96 -0.89
N MET A 109 -24.30 23.68 -1.03
CA MET A 109 -23.52 22.67 -1.77
C MET A 109 -22.10 22.48 -1.25
N VAL A 110 -21.93 22.57 0.06
CA VAL A 110 -20.64 22.51 0.75
C VAL A 110 -20.61 21.32 1.69
N ILE A 111 -19.49 20.60 1.71
CA ILE A 111 -19.25 19.51 2.66
C ILE A 111 -18.97 20.13 4.03
N LYS A 112 -19.73 19.77 5.06
CA LYS A 112 -19.51 20.27 6.44
C LYS A 112 -18.71 19.32 7.32
N LYS A 113 -18.80 18.01 7.05
CA LYS A 113 -18.03 16.98 7.76
C LYS A 113 -17.88 15.71 6.93
N PHE A 114 -16.82 14.95 7.23
CA PHE A 114 -16.67 13.57 6.80
C PHE A 114 -16.82 12.64 8.01
N MET A 115 -17.66 11.62 7.90
CA MET A 115 -17.83 10.57 8.92
C MET A 115 -17.52 9.19 8.32
N GLY A 116 -17.37 8.16 9.15
CA GLY A 116 -17.14 6.81 8.63
C GLY A 116 -18.40 6.21 8.03
N ASN A 117 -18.24 5.51 6.90
CA ASN A 117 -19.35 4.79 6.28
C ASN A 117 -19.67 3.52 7.12
N PRO A 118 -20.87 3.39 7.70
CA PRO A 118 -21.20 2.23 8.53
C PRO A 118 -21.43 0.94 7.75
N PHE A 119 -21.62 1.01 6.42
CA PHE A 119 -21.71 -0.14 5.51
C PHE A 119 -20.33 -0.71 5.13
N HIS A 120 -19.25 0.06 5.35
CA HIS A 120 -17.93 -0.37 4.93
C HIS A 120 -17.39 -1.48 5.85
N SER A 121 -17.28 -2.70 5.33
CA SER A 121 -16.91 -3.90 6.11
C SER A 121 -15.58 -3.74 6.87
N GLY A 122 -14.54 -3.20 6.25
CA GLY A 122 -13.24 -2.98 6.91
C GLY A 122 -13.30 -2.03 8.11
N SER A 123 -13.71 -0.77 7.89
CA SER A 123 -13.67 0.27 8.93
C SER A 123 -14.87 0.31 9.88
N ARG A 124 -16.02 -0.28 9.52
CA ARG A 124 -17.25 -0.34 10.36
C ARG A 124 -17.64 1.03 10.93
N GLY A 125 -17.69 2.06 10.07
CA GLY A 125 -18.02 3.43 10.49
C GLY A 125 -16.93 4.20 11.25
N ARG A 126 -15.73 3.62 11.47
CA ARG A 126 -14.64 4.26 12.24
C ARG A 126 -13.56 4.87 11.34
N ASN A 127 -12.99 6.00 11.75
CA ASN A 127 -11.90 6.67 11.05
C ASN A 127 -10.80 7.15 12.01
N CYS A 128 -9.57 7.26 11.51
CA CYS A 128 -8.49 7.99 12.20
C CYS A 128 -8.60 9.50 11.96
N ALA A 129 -7.76 10.28 12.64
CA ALA A 129 -7.62 11.73 12.44
C ALA A 129 -7.47 12.13 10.97
N LYS A 130 -6.74 11.34 10.17
CA LYS A 130 -6.56 11.59 8.73
C LYS A 130 -7.86 11.44 7.92
N GLY A 131 -8.77 10.57 8.34
CA GLY A 131 -10.09 10.44 7.70
C GLY A 131 -10.91 11.71 7.89
N TYR A 132 -10.97 12.22 9.11
CA TYR A 132 -11.68 13.47 9.43
C TYR A 132 -11.04 14.69 8.78
N ALA A 133 -9.70 14.76 8.73
CA ALA A 133 -8.94 15.82 8.09
C ALA A 133 -9.10 15.89 6.56
N THR A 134 -9.82 14.95 5.93
CA THR A 134 -10.18 15.05 4.51
C THR A 134 -10.94 16.35 4.23
N LEU A 135 -11.71 16.87 5.20
CA LEU A 135 -12.36 18.18 5.06
C LEU A 135 -11.34 19.32 4.88
N ALA A 136 -10.36 19.39 5.76
CA ALA A 136 -9.30 20.40 5.71
C ALA A 136 -8.44 20.28 4.43
N GLN A 137 -8.30 19.08 3.86
CA GLN A 137 -7.62 18.88 2.58
C GLN A 137 -8.48 19.33 1.38
N THR A 138 -9.78 19.02 1.37
CA THR A 138 -10.70 19.44 0.30
C THR A 138 -10.73 20.96 0.14
N TYR A 139 -10.71 21.67 1.27
CA TYR A 139 -10.77 23.12 1.35
C TYR A 139 -9.41 23.77 1.67
N ASP A 140 -8.31 23.06 1.38
CA ASP A 140 -6.94 23.57 1.55
C ASP A 140 -6.75 24.87 0.76
N PRO A 141 -6.27 25.97 1.38
CA PRO A 141 -6.08 27.25 0.70
C PRO A 141 -4.91 27.25 -0.29
N ASP A 142 -3.96 26.32 -0.20
CA ASP A 142 -2.84 26.20 -1.14
C ASP A 142 -3.13 25.21 -2.27
N ARG A 143 -4.40 24.85 -2.44
CA ARG A 143 -4.85 23.92 -3.47
C ARG A 143 -4.65 24.53 -4.86
N ILE A 144 -4.27 23.70 -5.83
CA ILE A 144 -4.09 24.14 -7.22
C ILE A 144 -5.48 24.19 -7.90
N PRO A 145 -5.96 25.37 -8.33
CA PRO A 145 -7.36 25.54 -8.72
C PRO A 145 -7.61 25.35 -10.22
N PHE A 146 -6.58 25.35 -11.06
CA PHE A 146 -6.67 25.18 -12.51
C PHE A 146 -5.36 24.64 -13.10
N PRO A 147 -5.36 24.09 -14.32
CA PRO A 147 -4.16 23.63 -15.00
C PRO A 147 -3.09 24.73 -15.12
N LEU A 148 -1.86 24.38 -14.76
CA LEU A 148 -0.68 25.24 -14.89
C LEU A 148 0.28 24.65 -15.92
N LYS A 149 0.86 25.54 -16.72
CA LYS A 149 1.91 25.23 -17.68
C LYS A 149 3.14 26.06 -17.34
N ARG A 150 4.34 25.49 -17.49
CA ARG A 150 5.59 26.25 -17.39
C ARG A 150 5.57 27.40 -18.40
N ALA A 151 5.94 28.60 -17.95
CA ALA A 151 5.95 29.77 -18.81
C ALA A 151 6.91 29.58 -20.01
N PRO A 152 6.53 29.98 -21.24
CA PRO A 152 7.41 29.93 -22.40
C PRO A 152 8.77 30.60 -22.14
N GLY A 153 9.85 30.00 -22.61
CA GLY A 153 11.23 30.51 -22.43
C GLY A 153 11.83 30.34 -21.03
N SER A 154 11.10 29.77 -20.06
CA SER A 154 11.64 29.47 -18.73
C SER A 154 12.13 28.03 -18.59
N LYS A 155 13.12 27.81 -17.71
CA LYS A 155 13.67 26.49 -17.39
C LYS A 155 12.93 25.80 -16.25
N ARG A 156 12.93 24.46 -16.22
CA ARG A 156 12.48 23.67 -15.06
C ARG A 156 13.20 24.12 -13.78
N GLY A 157 12.44 24.39 -12.72
CA GLY A 157 12.94 24.89 -11.44
C GLY A 157 12.88 26.42 -11.25
N GLU A 158 12.59 27.21 -12.28
CA GLU A 158 12.51 28.69 -12.14
C GLU A 158 11.22 29.19 -11.44
N GLY A 159 10.18 28.35 -11.38
CA GLY A 159 8.92 28.72 -10.73
C GLY A 159 8.08 29.76 -11.48
N LYS A 160 8.21 29.84 -12.81
CA LYS A 160 7.42 30.72 -13.68
C LYS A 160 6.30 29.92 -14.35
N TRP A 161 5.05 30.32 -14.11
CA TRP A 161 3.86 29.57 -14.52
C TRP A 161 2.86 30.47 -15.24
N VAL A 162 2.20 29.90 -16.26
CA VAL A 162 1.04 30.50 -16.93
C VAL A 162 -0.17 29.58 -16.75
N ARG A 163 -1.36 30.16 -16.69
CA ARG A 163 -2.61 29.37 -16.71
C ARG A 163 -2.81 28.78 -18.10
N THR A 164 -3.30 27.54 -18.18
CA THR A 164 -3.73 26.88 -19.42
C THR A 164 -5.09 26.23 -19.19
N THR A 165 -5.72 25.74 -20.25
CA THR A 165 -6.98 24.98 -20.16
C THR A 165 -6.74 23.47 -20.19
N TRP A 166 -7.71 22.69 -19.73
CA TRP A 166 -7.66 21.23 -19.86
C TRP A 166 -7.63 20.76 -21.31
N ASP A 167 -8.31 21.46 -22.22
CA ASP A 167 -8.31 21.11 -23.65
C ASP A 167 -6.95 21.33 -24.31
N GLU A 168 -6.32 22.48 -24.07
CA GLU A 168 -4.96 22.77 -24.55
C GLU A 168 -3.93 21.76 -24.00
N ALA A 169 -4.04 21.42 -22.71
CA ALA A 169 -3.18 20.43 -22.07
C ALA A 169 -3.36 19.04 -22.69
N LEU A 170 -4.61 18.58 -22.85
CA LEU A 170 -4.92 17.29 -23.48
C LEU A 170 -4.45 17.23 -24.92
N GLU A 171 -4.64 18.30 -25.71
CA GLU A 171 -4.18 18.36 -27.10
C GLU A 171 -2.66 18.26 -27.18
N THR A 172 -1.94 19.04 -26.36
CA THR A 172 -0.47 19.06 -26.36
C THR A 172 0.11 17.71 -25.94
N ILE A 173 -0.37 17.16 -24.82
CA ILE A 173 0.09 15.87 -24.29
C ILE A 173 -0.30 14.74 -25.25
N GLY A 174 -1.55 14.74 -25.72
CA GLY A 174 -2.10 13.75 -26.65
C GLY A 174 -1.34 13.71 -27.97
N LYS A 175 -1.02 14.87 -28.55
CA LYS A 175 -0.20 14.96 -29.77
C LYS A 175 1.19 14.38 -29.56
N LYS A 176 1.88 14.75 -28.47
CA LYS A 176 3.23 14.24 -28.18
C LYS A 176 3.24 12.72 -27.97
N MET A 177 2.25 12.20 -27.24
CA MET A 177 2.07 10.75 -27.07
C MET A 177 1.73 10.07 -28.41
N LYS A 178 0.85 10.66 -29.24
CA LYS A 178 0.48 10.12 -30.57
C LYS A 178 1.72 9.92 -31.45
N GLU A 179 2.66 10.88 -31.45
CA GLU A 179 3.92 10.78 -32.20
C GLU A 179 4.75 9.55 -31.77
N THR A 180 4.98 9.39 -30.47
CA THR A 180 5.75 8.24 -29.93
C THR A 180 5.01 6.92 -30.15
N LEU A 181 3.70 6.87 -29.84
CA LEU A 181 2.90 5.65 -29.95
C LEU A 181 2.67 5.22 -31.41
N LYS A 182 2.64 6.16 -32.36
CA LYS A 182 2.62 5.82 -33.79
C LYS A 182 3.87 5.05 -34.20
N ARG A 183 5.06 5.45 -33.73
CA ARG A 183 6.30 4.68 -33.96
C ARG A 183 6.22 3.29 -33.33
N ALA A 184 5.77 3.21 -32.08
CA ALA A 184 5.65 1.96 -31.34
C ALA A 184 4.66 0.94 -31.96
N ILE A 185 3.49 1.42 -32.38
CA ILE A 185 2.37 0.57 -32.82
C ILE A 185 2.39 0.32 -34.34
N LYS A 186 2.69 1.35 -35.14
CA LYS A 186 2.65 1.25 -36.61
C LYS A 186 4.03 1.11 -37.23
N GLY A 187 5.06 1.69 -36.60
CA GLY A 187 6.45 1.59 -37.05
C GLY A 187 7.18 0.35 -36.54
N GLY A 188 6.66 -0.35 -35.53
CA GLY A 188 7.33 -1.50 -34.92
C GLY A 188 8.55 -1.15 -34.07
N ASP A 189 8.72 0.13 -33.71
CA ASP A 189 9.84 0.65 -32.93
C ASP A 189 9.76 0.18 -31.47
N GLU A 190 10.66 -0.71 -31.07
CA GLU A 190 10.69 -1.27 -29.72
C GLU A 190 11.10 -0.24 -28.66
N LEU A 191 12.09 0.61 -28.94
CA LEU A 191 12.45 1.73 -28.06
C LEU A 191 11.24 2.63 -27.76
N ALA A 192 10.44 2.98 -28.78
CA ALA A 192 9.24 3.80 -28.60
C ALA A 192 8.22 3.18 -27.63
N ARG A 193 8.18 1.85 -27.48
CA ARG A 193 7.32 1.14 -26.51
C ARG A 193 7.78 1.33 -25.06
N LYS A 194 8.96 1.91 -24.84
CA LYS A 194 9.58 2.12 -23.53
C LYS A 194 9.64 3.60 -23.11
N MET A 195 9.33 4.53 -24.02
CA MET A 195 9.54 5.99 -23.85
C MET A 195 8.35 6.79 -23.30
N VAL A 196 7.16 6.19 -23.21
CA VAL A 196 5.97 6.81 -22.58
C VAL A 196 5.76 6.15 -21.22
N MET A 197 5.96 6.91 -20.15
CA MET A 197 5.94 6.39 -18.80
C MET A 197 4.83 7.00 -17.95
N TYR A 198 4.00 6.14 -17.40
CA TYR A 198 3.07 6.43 -16.32
C TYR A 198 3.71 6.02 -15.00
N HIS A 199 4.13 7.01 -14.21
CA HIS A 199 4.77 6.79 -12.91
C HIS A 199 3.77 7.01 -11.78
N VAL A 200 3.33 5.92 -11.17
CA VAL A 200 2.36 5.95 -10.09
C VAL A 200 3.04 5.90 -8.74
N GLY A 201 2.72 6.90 -7.93
CA GLY A 201 2.99 6.85 -6.51
C GLY A 201 1.98 5.90 -5.91
N ARG A 202 0.82 6.42 -5.52
CA ARG A 202 -0.21 5.60 -4.89
C ARG A 202 -1.23 5.12 -5.94
N PRO A 203 -1.30 3.83 -6.31
CA PRO A 203 -2.31 3.34 -7.24
C PRO A 203 -3.71 3.57 -6.66
N ASN A 204 -3.88 3.23 -5.37
CA ASN A 204 -5.08 3.42 -4.58
C ASN A 204 -6.34 3.14 -5.41
N GLU A 205 -6.36 1.99 -6.06
CA GLU A 205 -7.51 1.38 -6.70
C GLU A 205 -7.35 -0.15 -6.71
N SER A 206 -8.47 -0.86 -6.69
CA SER A 206 -8.55 -2.31 -6.78
C SER A 206 -9.16 -2.69 -8.13
N GLY A 207 -8.49 -3.59 -8.86
CA GLY A 207 -9.02 -4.18 -10.09
C GLY A 207 -8.50 -3.59 -11.40
N GLY A 208 -7.57 -2.63 -11.39
CA GLY A 208 -6.69 -2.32 -12.53
C GLY A 208 -7.29 -1.47 -13.65
N PHE A 209 -8.07 -0.43 -13.33
CA PHE A 209 -8.53 0.53 -14.34
C PHE A 209 -7.35 1.25 -14.98
N THR A 210 -6.42 1.81 -14.18
CA THR A 210 -5.28 2.55 -14.73
C THR A 210 -4.26 1.62 -15.41
N ALA A 211 -4.07 0.40 -14.90
CA ALA A 211 -3.21 -0.59 -15.59
C ALA A 211 -3.70 -0.85 -17.02
N ARG A 212 -5.02 -0.94 -17.21
CA ARG A 212 -5.63 -1.07 -18.53
C ARG A 212 -5.43 0.15 -19.42
N VAL A 213 -5.39 1.37 -18.87
CA VAL A 213 -5.03 2.59 -19.63
C VAL A 213 -3.66 2.43 -20.25
N VAL A 214 -2.66 2.04 -19.47
CA VAL A 214 -1.28 1.81 -19.98
C VAL A 214 -1.24 0.69 -21.01
N TRP A 215 -1.91 -0.44 -20.77
CA TRP A 215 -2.00 -1.53 -21.76
C TRP A 215 -2.66 -1.10 -23.07
N SER A 216 -3.64 -0.18 -23.01
CA SER A 216 -4.28 0.34 -24.22
C SER A 216 -3.32 1.16 -25.09
N TRP A 217 -2.24 1.70 -24.53
CA TRP A 217 -1.18 2.39 -25.28
C TRP A 217 -0.17 1.44 -25.91
N GLN A 218 -0.21 0.13 -25.60
CA GLN A 218 0.75 -0.88 -26.07
C GLN A 218 2.22 -0.55 -25.73
N VAL A 219 2.45 -0.04 -24.51
CA VAL A 219 3.79 0.30 -23.98
C VAL A 219 4.06 -0.45 -22.68
N ASP A 220 5.33 -0.76 -22.42
CA ASP A 220 5.78 -1.18 -21.09
C ASP A 220 6.21 0.06 -20.30
N GLY A 221 5.20 0.76 -19.79
CA GLY A 221 5.35 2.11 -19.22
C GLY A 221 4.76 2.27 -17.83
N HIS A 222 4.39 1.19 -17.13
CA HIS A 222 3.82 1.26 -15.79
C HIS A 222 4.94 1.24 -14.74
N ASN A 223 5.22 2.37 -14.09
CA ASN A 223 6.28 2.45 -13.09
C ASN A 223 5.69 2.70 -11.69
N SER A 224 5.77 1.72 -10.78
CA SER A 224 5.13 1.76 -9.46
C SER A 224 6.12 1.96 -8.32
N HIS A 225 5.72 2.64 -7.25
CA HIS A 225 6.59 2.83 -6.08
C HIS A 225 6.78 1.58 -5.18
N THR A 226 6.35 0.40 -5.61
CA THR A 226 6.17 -0.76 -4.71
C THR A 226 7.49 -1.19 -4.05
N ASN A 227 8.60 -1.08 -4.77
CA ASN A 227 9.95 -1.36 -4.26
C ASN A 227 10.47 -0.37 -3.23
N ILE A 228 9.88 0.81 -3.07
CA ILE A 228 10.19 1.69 -1.93
C ILE A 228 9.17 1.53 -0.79
N CYS A 229 8.14 0.71 -0.97
CA CYS A 229 7.05 0.53 -0.02
C CYS A 229 7.13 -0.80 0.74
N SER A 230 7.10 -1.94 0.03
CA SER A 230 6.86 -3.25 0.65
C SER A 230 7.31 -4.50 -0.13
N ALA A 231 8.00 -4.38 -1.26
CA ALA A 231 8.37 -5.52 -2.12
C ALA A 231 9.10 -6.66 -1.39
N GLY A 232 9.94 -6.35 -0.39
CA GLY A 232 10.65 -7.37 0.39
C GLY A 232 9.70 -8.37 1.07
N GLY A 233 8.64 -7.89 1.71
CA GLY A 233 7.67 -8.77 2.39
C GLY A 233 6.87 -9.63 1.40
N ARG A 234 6.66 -9.10 0.20
CA ARG A 234 5.89 -9.74 -0.88
C ARG A 234 6.66 -10.88 -1.52
N LEU A 235 7.95 -10.69 -1.85
CA LEU A 235 8.77 -11.75 -2.45
C LEU A 235 8.74 -13.04 -1.62
N GLY A 236 8.95 -12.95 -0.30
CA GLY A 236 8.94 -14.16 0.53
C GLY A 236 7.56 -14.81 0.66
N ALA A 237 6.47 -14.02 0.72
CA ALA A 237 5.11 -14.55 0.70
C ALA A 237 4.76 -15.24 -0.63
N ILE A 238 5.22 -14.67 -1.75
CA ILE A 238 5.09 -15.24 -3.11
C ILE A 238 5.84 -16.57 -3.18
N ALA A 239 7.07 -16.62 -2.67
CA ALA A 239 7.88 -17.84 -2.62
C ALA A 239 7.27 -18.94 -1.74
N TRP A 240 6.39 -18.61 -0.77
CA TRP A 240 5.68 -19.60 0.05
C TRP A 240 4.37 -20.08 -0.56
N SER A 241 3.60 -19.17 -1.14
CA SER A 241 2.18 -19.40 -1.40
C SER A 241 1.69 -18.92 -2.77
N SER A 242 2.59 -18.31 -3.56
CA SER A 242 2.27 -17.61 -4.79
C SER A 242 1.17 -16.56 -4.57
N ASP A 243 1.22 -15.90 -3.42
CA ASP A 243 0.37 -14.76 -3.08
C ASP A 243 1.22 -13.62 -2.51
N ASP A 244 0.72 -12.43 -2.71
CA ASP A 244 1.42 -11.18 -2.48
C ASP A 244 1.47 -10.79 -0.99
N ARG A 245 0.40 -11.10 -0.23
CA ARG A 245 0.24 -10.62 1.15
C ARG A 245 -0.76 -11.44 1.97
N PRO A 246 -0.63 -11.46 3.31
CA PRO A 246 -1.52 -12.19 4.19
C PRO A 246 -2.79 -11.37 4.50
N SER A 247 -3.82 -12.05 5.00
CA SER A 247 -5.12 -11.49 5.39
C SER A 247 -5.51 -12.00 6.78
N PRO A 248 -4.95 -11.46 7.88
CA PRO A 248 -5.11 -12.09 9.18
C PRO A 248 -6.51 -11.88 9.79
N ASP A 249 -7.04 -12.93 10.42
CA ASP A 249 -8.30 -12.86 11.17
C ASP A 249 -8.11 -12.29 12.58
N PHE A 250 -7.68 -11.02 12.66
CA PHE A 250 -7.32 -10.38 13.93
C PHE A 250 -8.44 -10.44 14.98
N ALA A 251 -9.71 -10.43 14.58
CA ALA A 251 -10.86 -10.39 15.49
C ALA A 251 -11.07 -11.68 16.29
N ASN A 252 -10.47 -12.78 15.83
CA ASN A 252 -10.60 -14.11 16.42
C ASN A 252 -9.25 -14.70 16.85
N SER A 253 -8.17 -13.92 16.86
CA SER A 253 -6.85 -14.37 17.31
C SER A 253 -6.82 -14.70 18.80
N ARG A 254 -5.91 -15.60 19.19
CA ARG A 254 -5.44 -15.73 20.58
C ARG A 254 -4.17 -14.91 20.80
N LEU A 255 -3.24 -14.99 19.85
CA LEU A 255 -2.01 -14.21 19.86
C LEU A 255 -1.92 -13.35 18.59
N ILE A 256 -1.67 -12.07 18.81
CA ILE A 256 -1.42 -11.08 17.76
C ILE A 256 0.06 -10.74 17.86
N PHE A 257 0.86 -11.21 16.91
CA PHE A 257 2.29 -10.94 16.86
C PHE A 257 2.58 -9.98 15.70
N LEU A 258 2.85 -8.71 16.00
CA LEU A 258 3.18 -7.71 14.98
C LEU A 258 4.67 -7.39 15.03
N SER A 259 5.36 -7.57 13.91
CA SER A 259 6.75 -7.18 13.74
C SER A 259 6.85 -5.94 12.86
N ALA A 260 7.41 -4.86 13.41
CA ALA A 260 7.51 -3.53 12.80
C ALA A 260 6.19 -3.00 12.19
N SER A 261 5.05 -3.48 12.71
CA SER A 261 3.71 -3.25 12.19
C SER A 261 2.85 -2.60 13.27
N HIS A 262 2.33 -1.41 13.00
CA HIS A 262 1.78 -0.54 14.03
C HIS A 262 0.30 -0.25 13.80
N ALA A 263 -0.56 -0.98 14.50
CA ALA A 263 -2.01 -0.76 14.47
C ALA A 263 -2.44 0.60 15.06
N ALA A 264 -1.70 1.11 16.03
CA ALA A 264 -2.02 2.34 16.76
C ALA A 264 -1.25 3.60 16.29
N ASP A 265 -0.25 3.44 15.42
CA ASP A 265 0.50 4.58 14.89
C ASP A 265 -0.12 4.97 13.54
N ALA A 266 0.53 4.61 12.45
CA ALA A 266 -0.06 4.61 11.13
C ALA A 266 0.70 3.61 10.26
N GLY A 267 -0.04 2.79 9.53
CA GLY A 267 0.53 1.86 8.58
C GLY A 267 -0.55 1.34 7.67
N HIS A 268 -0.23 1.19 6.39
CA HIS A 268 -0.92 0.34 5.42
C HIS A 268 -2.43 0.07 5.68
N TYR A 269 -2.88 -1.19 5.74
CA TYR A 269 -4.26 -1.62 6.05
C TYR A 269 -4.62 -1.56 7.54
N PHE A 270 -3.66 -1.19 8.40
CA PHE A 270 -3.76 -1.37 9.85
C PHE A 270 -4.81 -0.52 10.53
N GLN A 271 -5.23 0.59 9.94
CA GLN A 271 -6.32 1.37 10.52
C GLN A 271 -7.62 0.56 10.59
N GLN A 272 -7.89 -0.30 9.59
CA GLN A 272 -9.05 -1.20 9.62
C GLN A 272 -8.83 -2.32 10.63
N HIS A 273 -7.60 -2.84 10.72
CA HIS A 273 -7.25 -3.90 11.67
C HIS A 273 -7.30 -3.45 13.13
N ALA A 274 -7.05 -2.18 13.45
CA ALA A 274 -7.02 -1.68 14.83
C ALA A 274 -8.31 -1.98 15.60
N GLY A 275 -9.47 -1.81 14.97
CA GLY A 275 -10.76 -2.17 15.57
C GLY A 275 -10.93 -3.67 15.79
N TYR A 276 -10.39 -4.51 14.90
CA TYR A 276 -10.45 -5.98 15.03
C TYR A 276 -9.48 -6.50 16.08
N ILE A 277 -8.29 -5.91 16.17
CA ILE A 277 -7.32 -6.17 17.24
C ILE A 277 -7.95 -5.81 18.58
N ALA A 278 -8.61 -4.65 18.69
CA ALA A 278 -9.31 -4.26 19.91
C ALA A 278 -10.40 -5.28 20.30
N ASP A 279 -11.21 -5.76 19.34
CA ASP A 279 -12.23 -6.79 19.58
C ASP A 279 -11.60 -8.09 20.12
N ALA A 280 -10.46 -8.53 19.58
CA ALA A 280 -9.78 -9.73 20.06
C ALA A 280 -9.14 -9.53 21.44
N ARG A 281 -8.56 -8.36 21.71
CA ARG A 281 -8.02 -8.04 23.04
C ARG A 281 -9.12 -8.01 24.10
N ALA A 282 -10.29 -7.49 23.78
CA ALA A 282 -11.47 -7.55 24.66
C ALA A 282 -11.89 -9.01 24.97
N LYS A 283 -11.59 -9.96 24.08
CA LYS A 283 -11.79 -11.41 24.28
C LYS A 283 -10.61 -12.12 24.97
N GLY A 284 -9.58 -11.38 25.39
CA GLY A 284 -8.40 -11.91 26.07
C GLY A 284 -7.20 -12.25 25.18
N ALA A 285 -7.19 -11.82 23.91
CA ALA A 285 -6.04 -12.02 23.03
C ALA A 285 -4.80 -11.25 23.52
N LYS A 286 -3.63 -11.88 23.41
CA LYS A 286 -2.32 -11.28 23.74
C LYS A 286 -1.74 -10.53 22.56
N LEU A 287 -1.10 -9.40 22.82
CA LEU A 287 -0.43 -8.56 21.82
C LEU A 287 1.08 -8.55 22.05
N VAL A 288 1.85 -9.02 21.07
CA VAL A 288 3.30 -8.92 21.03
C VAL A 288 3.71 -7.95 19.93
N ILE A 289 4.57 -6.99 20.27
CA ILE A 289 5.14 -6.04 19.32
C ILE A 289 6.66 -6.19 19.29
N MET A 290 7.19 -6.54 18.13
CA MET A 290 8.64 -6.50 17.88
C MET A 290 8.99 -5.27 17.08
N ASP A 291 9.65 -4.31 17.72
CA ASP A 291 10.08 -3.05 17.10
C ASP A 291 11.23 -2.44 17.91
N PRO A 292 12.29 -1.89 17.30
CA PRO A 292 13.37 -1.22 18.02
C PRO A 292 12.91 0.00 18.83
N ARG A 293 11.75 0.58 18.52
CA ARG A 293 11.15 1.71 19.21
C ARG A 293 9.93 1.26 20.02
N LEU A 294 9.70 1.89 21.15
CA LEU A 294 8.45 1.77 21.90
C LEU A 294 7.36 2.59 21.18
N SER A 295 6.81 2.02 20.10
CA SER A 295 5.67 2.57 19.36
C SER A 295 4.40 2.67 20.22
N ASN A 296 3.34 3.38 19.79
CA ASN A 296 2.09 3.40 20.57
C ASN A 296 1.48 1.99 20.66
N SER A 297 1.71 1.16 19.63
CA SER A 297 1.30 -0.25 19.68
C SER A 297 2.08 -1.03 20.74
N ALA A 298 3.39 -0.79 20.85
CA ALA A 298 4.24 -1.43 21.87
C ALA A 298 3.87 -0.96 23.28
N GLY A 299 3.52 0.32 23.46
CA GLY A 299 3.06 0.87 24.74
C GLY A 299 1.76 0.25 25.26
N MET A 300 0.99 -0.44 24.41
CA MET A 300 -0.21 -1.18 24.80
C MET A 300 -0.04 -2.70 24.78
N ALA A 301 1.14 -3.21 24.42
CA ALA A 301 1.40 -4.63 24.20
C ALA A 301 1.59 -5.39 25.52
N ASP A 302 1.29 -6.69 25.51
CA ASP A 302 1.63 -7.62 26.59
C ASP A 302 3.15 -7.90 26.62
N LEU A 303 3.81 -7.85 25.46
CA LEU A 303 5.26 -8.01 25.33
C LEU A 303 5.82 -7.12 24.22
N TRP A 304 6.84 -6.32 24.55
CA TRP A 304 7.63 -5.55 23.59
C TRP A 304 9.01 -6.20 23.38
N LEU A 305 9.42 -6.36 22.13
CA LEU A 305 10.72 -6.93 21.76
C LEU A 305 11.55 -5.88 21.01
N PRO A 306 12.48 -5.16 21.67
CA PRO A 306 13.36 -4.19 21.04
C PRO A 306 14.49 -4.89 20.27
N VAL A 307 14.16 -5.48 19.13
CA VAL A 307 15.10 -6.22 18.28
C VAL A 307 16.16 -5.30 17.66
N TRP A 308 17.37 -5.80 17.45
CA TRP A 308 18.32 -5.14 16.56
C TRP A 308 17.76 -5.14 15.12
N PRO A 309 17.70 -3.99 14.42
CA PRO A 309 17.07 -3.94 13.10
C PRO A 309 17.74 -4.89 12.07
N GLY A 310 16.94 -5.76 11.46
CA GLY A 310 17.39 -6.70 10.43
C GLY A 310 17.88 -8.07 10.93
N THR A 311 17.85 -8.32 12.24
CA THR A 311 18.16 -9.64 12.83
C THR A 311 16.89 -10.41 13.24
N GLU A 312 15.70 -9.96 12.83
CA GLU A 312 14.42 -10.54 13.29
C GLU A 312 14.27 -12.03 12.93
N ALA A 313 14.91 -12.48 11.84
CA ALA A 313 14.95 -13.88 11.43
C ALA A 313 15.46 -14.80 12.55
N GLY A 314 16.42 -14.33 13.36
CA GLY A 314 16.96 -15.09 14.49
C GLY A 314 15.92 -15.36 15.58
N VAL A 315 14.99 -14.41 15.79
CA VAL A 315 13.87 -14.62 16.74
C VAL A 315 12.98 -15.75 16.24
N TYR A 316 12.50 -15.70 14.98
CA TYR A 316 11.58 -16.72 14.47
C TYR A 316 12.23 -18.09 14.41
N LEU A 317 13.45 -18.20 13.87
CA LEU A 317 14.13 -19.47 13.72
C LEU A 317 14.45 -20.11 15.07
N SER A 318 14.70 -19.32 16.12
CA SER A 318 14.87 -19.87 17.46
C SER A 318 13.58 -20.42 18.08
N MET A 319 12.44 -19.73 17.85
CA MET A 319 11.13 -20.27 18.24
C MET A 319 10.83 -21.56 17.49
N ILE A 320 11.06 -21.59 16.18
CA ILE A 320 10.85 -22.75 15.31
C ILE A 320 11.75 -23.92 15.72
N SER A 321 13.03 -23.66 15.97
CA SER A 321 13.97 -24.68 16.42
C SER A 321 13.46 -25.35 17.69
N ARG A 322 13.07 -24.57 18.70
CA ARG A 322 12.54 -25.12 19.94
C ARG A 322 11.21 -25.88 19.75
N LEU A 323 10.30 -25.37 18.92
CA LEU A 323 9.06 -26.09 18.56
C LEU A 323 9.34 -27.45 17.92
N LEU A 324 10.34 -27.52 17.04
CA LEU A 324 10.76 -28.76 16.39
C LEU A 324 11.41 -29.70 17.41
N GLN A 325 12.40 -29.25 18.19
CA GLN A 325 13.10 -30.11 19.16
C GLN A 325 12.18 -30.69 20.23
N GLU A 326 11.15 -29.94 20.64
CA GLU A 326 10.15 -30.39 21.63
C GLU A 326 8.94 -31.12 21.00
N ASP A 327 8.93 -31.35 19.68
CA ASP A 327 7.82 -31.97 18.94
C ASP A 327 6.46 -31.27 19.15
N LYS A 328 6.48 -29.94 19.31
CA LYS A 328 5.31 -29.08 19.54
C LYS A 328 4.81 -28.35 18.28
N TYR A 329 5.24 -28.80 17.10
CA TYR A 329 4.75 -28.29 15.82
C TYR A 329 3.41 -28.95 15.43
N ASN A 330 2.66 -28.32 14.53
CA ASN A 330 1.42 -28.86 14.00
C ASN A 330 1.71 -29.91 12.91
N LYS A 331 1.88 -31.17 13.34
CA LYS A 331 2.20 -32.32 12.48
C LYS A 331 1.20 -32.48 11.33
N GLU A 332 -0.09 -32.53 11.65
CA GLU A 332 -1.16 -32.76 10.66
C GLU A 332 -1.17 -31.69 9.57
N PHE A 333 -1.03 -30.42 9.95
CA PHE A 333 -0.98 -29.32 9.00
C PHE A 333 0.25 -29.39 8.11
N MET A 334 1.44 -29.59 8.69
CA MET A 334 2.69 -29.63 7.93
C MET A 334 2.72 -30.81 6.95
N GLU A 335 2.33 -32.00 7.39
CA GLU A 335 2.30 -33.19 6.55
C GLU A 335 1.30 -33.06 5.39
N ARG A 336 0.17 -32.41 5.64
CA ARG A 336 -0.88 -32.22 4.64
C ARG A 336 -0.56 -31.08 3.67
N TRP A 337 -0.07 -29.93 4.15
CA TRP A 337 -0.08 -28.69 3.36
C TRP A 337 1.29 -28.11 3.00
N VAL A 338 2.40 -28.73 3.44
CA VAL A 338 3.76 -28.33 3.04
C VAL A 338 4.31 -29.26 1.97
N ASN A 339 5.09 -28.74 1.03
CA ASN A 339 5.72 -29.51 -0.04
C ASN A 339 6.91 -30.39 0.40
N TRP A 340 6.82 -31.04 1.55
CA TRP A 340 7.91 -31.82 2.16
C TRP A 340 8.40 -32.97 1.28
N LYS A 341 7.52 -33.63 0.52
CA LYS A 341 7.90 -34.68 -0.44
C LYS A 341 8.81 -34.16 -1.53
N THR A 342 8.50 -32.97 -2.07
CA THR A 342 9.33 -32.31 -3.09
C THR A 342 10.73 -32.03 -2.56
N PHE A 343 10.85 -31.65 -1.28
CA PHE A 343 12.13 -31.40 -0.62
C PHE A 343 12.93 -32.70 -0.38
N ILE A 344 12.31 -33.72 0.23
CA ILE A 344 13.01 -34.96 0.61
C ILE A 344 13.46 -35.80 -0.60
N LYS A 345 12.72 -35.73 -1.71
CA LYS A 345 13.08 -36.40 -2.96
C LYS A 345 14.20 -35.72 -3.74
N ASP A 346 14.46 -34.43 -3.50
CA ASP A 346 15.53 -33.72 -4.17
C ASP A 346 16.89 -34.03 -3.51
N LYS A 347 17.39 -35.25 -3.76
CA LYS A 347 18.65 -35.73 -3.17
C LYS A 347 19.85 -34.86 -3.57
N LYS A 348 19.80 -34.18 -4.72
CA LYS A 348 20.84 -33.22 -5.12
C LYS A 348 20.83 -31.99 -4.22
N TYR A 349 19.65 -31.47 -3.88
CA TYR A 349 19.54 -30.37 -2.93
C TYR A 349 19.94 -30.77 -1.50
N LEU A 350 19.58 -31.98 -1.06
CA LEU A 350 20.04 -32.49 0.25
C LEU A 350 21.56 -32.67 0.30
N ASP A 351 22.19 -33.16 -0.78
CA ASP A 351 23.64 -33.23 -0.90
C ASP A 351 24.29 -31.83 -0.88
N TYR A 352 23.66 -30.84 -1.51
CA TYR A 352 24.06 -29.45 -1.38
C TYR A 352 24.03 -28.99 0.09
N LEU A 353 22.93 -29.22 0.83
CA LEU A 353 22.84 -28.86 2.25
C LEU A 353 23.90 -29.56 3.10
N LEU A 354 24.21 -30.83 2.81
CA LEU A 354 25.25 -31.59 3.51
C LEU A 354 26.64 -30.98 3.26
N LYS A 355 26.98 -30.69 2.01
CA LYS A 355 28.27 -30.05 1.62
C LYS A 355 28.43 -28.66 2.22
N GLU A 356 27.33 -27.94 2.38
CA GLU A 356 27.28 -26.64 3.04
C GLU A 356 27.33 -26.75 4.58
N GLY A 357 27.37 -27.96 5.15
CA GLY A 357 27.40 -28.20 6.59
C GLY A 357 26.10 -27.80 7.29
N ARG A 358 24.99 -27.64 6.54
CA ARG A 358 23.68 -27.25 7.09
C ARG A 358 22.93 -28.45 7.67
N ILE A 359 23.23 -29.65 7.21
CA ILE A 359 22.74 -30.92 7.77
C ILE A 359 23.92 -31.87 7.96
N SER A 360 23.79 -32.79 8.90
CA SER A 360 24.82 -33.77 9.28
C SER A 360 24.78 -35.05 8.43
N LYS A 361 23.62 -35.40 7.87
CA LYS A 361 23.44 -36.56 6.98
C LYS A 361 22.21 -36.40 6.08
N ILE A 362 22.21 -37.11 4.96
CA ILE A 362 21.03 -37.25 4.09
C ILE A 362 20.18 -38.42 4.62
N PRO A 363 18.86 -38.27 4.78
CA PRO A 363 17.98 -39.37 5.17
C PRO A 363 17.87 -40.43 4.06
N GLU A 364 17.88 -41.70 4.47
CA GLU A 364 17.69 -42.85 3.57
C GLU A 364 16.24 -42.97 3.12
N GLY A 365 15.28 -42.67 4.01
CA GLY A 365 13.86 -42.74 3.72
C GLY A 365 13.30 -41.51 2.97
N GLU A 366 12.02 -41.62 2.61
CA GLU A 366 11.25 -40.55 1.98
C GLU A 366 9.93 -40.26 2.72
N THR A 367 9.97 -40.35 4.06
CA THR A 367 8.81 -40.16 4.94
C THR A 367 8.71 -38.73 5.49
N PHE A 368 7.57 -38.41 6.10
CA PHE A 368 7.41 -37.13 6.79
C PHE A 368 8.31 -37.05 8.04
N GLU A 369 8.53 -38.17 8.73
CA GLU A 369 9.46 -38.26 9.86
C GLU A 369 10.90 -37.97 9.43
N ASP A 370 11.32 -38.43 8.25
CA ASP A 370 12.64 -38.09 7.68
C ASP A 370 12.76 -36.59 7.41
N PHE A 371 11.71 -35.96 6.88
CA PHE A 371 11.65 -34.51 6.71
C PHE A 371 11.85 -33.77 8.04
N ILE A 372 11.12 -34.15 9.08
CA ILE A 372 11.23 -33.53 10.40
C ILE A 372 12.61 -33.76 11.01
N ALA A 373 13.21 -34.94 10.84
CA ALA A 373 14.57 -35.21 11.30
C ALA A 373 15.59 -34.26 10.64
N VAL A 374 15.45 -34.03 9.33
CA VAL A 374 16.27 -33.04 8.60
C VAL A 374 16.05 -31.62 9.14
N LEU A 375 14.80 -31.21 9.39
CA LEU A 375 14.53 -29.88 9.95
C LEU A 375 15.14 -29.71 11.36
N LYS A 376 14.99 -30.72 12.22
CA LYS A 376 15.59 -30.72 13.57
C LYS A 376 17.09 -30.51 13.49
N ASP A 377 17.78 -31.20 12.59
CA ASP A 377 19.21 -31.06 12.40
C ASP A 377 19.59 -29.70 11.80
N LEU A 378 18.86 -29.25 10.78
CA LEU A 378 19.06 -27.97 10.10
C LEU A 378 18.96 -26.77 11.04
N TYR A 379 18.01 -26.80 11.98
CA TYR A 379 17.70 -25.66 12.83
C TYR A 379 18.21 -25.78 14.28
N LYS A 380 18.87 -26.89 14.67
CA LYS A 380 19.28 -27.15 16.07
C LYS A 380 20.09 -26.04 16.72
N ASP A 381 20.91 -25.32 15.95
CA ASP A 381 21.83 -24.30 16.46
C ASP A 381 21.17 -22.93 16.69
N TYR A 382 19.92 -22.73 16.25
CA TYR A 382 19.17 -21.51 16.55
C TYR A 382 18.62 -21.57 17.98
N THR A 383 19.49 -21.54 18.99
CA THR A 383 19.07 -21.55 20.40
C THR A 383 18.66 -20.15 20.87
N PHE A 384 18.05 -20.05 22.06
CA PHE A 384 17.71 -18.74 22.65
C PHE A 384 18.96 -17.96 23.08
N GLU A 385 20.04 -18.63 23.45
CA GLU A 385 21.33 -18.01 23.75
C GLU A 385 21.92 -17.38 22.49
N TRP A 386 21.96 -18.14 21.38
CA TRP A 386 22.40 -17.61 20.09
C TRP A 386 21.51 -16.44 19.64
N ALA A 387 20.19 -16.61 19.69
CA ALA A 387 19.25 -15.57 19.28
C ALA A 387 19.36 -14.33 20.16
N SER A 388 19.60 -14.48 21.47
CA SER A 388 19.81 -13.34 22.36
C SER A 388 21.06 -12.56 21.99
N GLN A 389 22.16 -13.24 21.65
CA GLN A 389 23.41 -12.60 21.23
C GLN A 389 23.26 -11.90 19.88
N GLU A 390 22.63 -12.54 18.89
CA GLU A 390 22.44 -12.01 17.54
C GLU A 390 21.45 -10.84 17.54
N THR A 391 20.28 -11.05 18.12
CA THR A 391 19.16 -10.09 18.06
C THR A 391 19.20 -9.03 19.14
N LYS A 392 20.06 -9.24 20.14
CA LYS A 392 20.22 -8.43 21.33
C LYS A 392 18.93 -8.31 22.16
N ILE A 393 18.03 -9.28 22.04
CA ILE A 393 16.86 -9.44 22.90
C ILE A 393 17.27 -10.30 24.11
N PRO A 394 16.91 -9.93 25.34
CA PRO A 394 17.13 -10.78 26.51
C PRO A 394 16.41 -12.14 26.42
N ILE A 395 17.06 -13.20 26.89
CA ILE A 395 16.52 -14.58 26.87
C ILE A 395 15.14 -14.66 27.56
N ASP A 396 14.93 -13.97 28.69
CA ASP A 396 13.65 -14.01 29.41
C ASP A 396 12.46 -13.51 28.58
N ARG A 397 12.72 -12.61 27.61
CA ARG A 397 11.68 -12.14 26.68
C ARG A 397 11.43 -13.14 25.56
N LEU A 398 12.47 -13.86 25.11
CA LEU A 398 12.33 -14.96 24.15
C LEU A 398 11.51 -16.12 24.75
N GLU A 399 11.77 -16.46 26.02
CA GLU A 399 10.97 -17.44 26.79
C GLU A 399 9.49 -17.04 26.85
N LYS A 400 9.19 -15.80 27.24
CA LYS A 400 7.80 -15.30 27.29
C LYS A 400 7.12 -15.35 25.91
N LEU A 401 7.84 -15.04 24.83
CA LEU A 401 7.29 -15.17 23.48
C LEU A 401 6.95 -16.63 23.16
N TYR A 402 7.84 -17.56 23.48
CA TYR A 402 7.63 -18.99 23.27
C TYR A 402 6.40 -19.51 24.03
N GLU A 403 6.26 -19.15 25.31
CA GLU A 403 5.09 -19.48 26.12
C GLU A 403 3.79 -18.99 25.48
N MET A 404 3.77 -17.75 24.99
CA MET A 404 2.61 -17.18 24.30
C MET A 404 2.30 -17.89 22.99
N ILE A 405 3.31 -18.32 22.23
CA ILE A 405 3.14 -19.09 20.98
C ILE A 405 2.51 -20.46 21.29
N ILE A 406 3.03 -21.19 22.27
CA ILE A 406 2.47 -22.49 22.71
C ILE A 406 1.02 -22.34 23.18
N TRP A 407 0.75 -21.32 24.00
CA TRP A 407 -0.60 -21.05 24.49
C TRP A 407 -1.60 -20.74 23.35
N ALA A 408 -1.15 -20.05 22.31
CA ALA A 408 -2.00 -19.65 21.20
C ALA A 408 -2.36 -20.80 20.24
N GLY A 409 -1.45 -21.76 20.05
CA GLY A 409 -1.61 -22.86 19.10
C GLY A 409 -1.69 -22.37 17.66
N ASP A 410 -2.74 -22.78 16.93
CA ASP A 410 -3.00 -22.39 15.54
C ASP A 410 -3.68 -21.01 15.40
N ARG A 411 -3.99 -20.33 16.51
CA ARG A 411 -4.69 -19.02 16.52
C ARG A 411 -3.75 -17.84 16.67
N ILE A 412 -2.69 -17.86 15.87
CA ILE A 412 -1.66 -16.82 15.81
C ILE A 412 -1.87 -16.00 14.55
N THR A 413 -2.09 -14.70 14.69
CA THR A 413 -2.13 -13.76 13.56
C THR A 413 -0.92 -12.85 13.57
N SER A 414 -0.34 -12.65 12.40
CA SER A 414 0.79 -11.75 12.23
C SER A 414 0.66 -10.94 10.94
N TYR A 415 1.37 -9.82 10.92
CA TYR A 415 1.65 -9.09 9.70
C TYR A 415 3.13 -8.72 9.72
N PHE A 416 3.94 -9.47 8.98
CA PHE A 416 5.40 -9.23 8.87
C PHE A 416 5.66 -8.19 7.77
N TRP A 417 5.81 -6.91 8.15
CA TRP A 417 5.76 -5.81 7.18
C TRP A 417 6.59 -4.59 7.63
N ARG A 418 6.69 -3.58 6.76
CA ARG A 418 7.42 -2.31 7.01
C ARG A 418 8.87 -2.54 7.42
N ALA A 419 9.33 -2.06 8.58
CA ALA A 419 10.76 -1.93 8.86
C ALA A 419 11.51 -3.26 8.80
N GLN A 420 10.84 -4.38 9.13
CA GLN A 420 11.41 -5.70 8.98
C GLN A 420 11.60 -6.09 7.50
N ALA A 421 10.59 -5.85 6.67
CA ALA A 421 10.56 -6.27 5.27
C ALA A 421 11.27 -5.29 4.30
N ALA A 422 11.25 -4.01 4.64
CA ALA A 422 11.66 -2.88 3.81
C ALA A 422 12.87 -2.13 4.39
N GLY A 423 13.23 -2.36 5.65
CA GLY A 423 14.30 -1.61 6.29
C GLY A 423 15.69 -2.09 5.95
N ASN A 424 15.85 -3.37 5.66
CA ASN A 424 17.15 -3.99 5.57
C ASN A 424 17.26 -4.99 4.41
N ARG A 425 18.50 -5.22 4.00
CA ARG A 425 18.86 -6.31 3.10
C ARG A 425 18.53 -7.65 3.77
N GLY A 426 17.92 -8.56 3.02
CA GLY A 426 17.41 -9.82 3.56
C GLY A 426 16.01 -9.72 4.19
N GLY A 427 15.37 -8.55 4.14
CA GLY A 427 14.01 -8.35 4.67
C GLY A 427 12.98 -9.32 4.09
N TRP A 428 13.17 -9.81 2.86
CA TRP A 428 12.34 -10.83 2.24
C TRP A 428 12.51 -12.23 2.84
N MET A 429 13.72 -12.59 3.28
CA MET A 429 14.00 -13.81 4.02
C MET A 429 13.49 -13.71 5.48
N SER A 430 13.72 -12.56 6.12
CA SER A 430 13.26 -12.30 7.49
C SER A 430 11.72 -12.24 7.59
N ALA A 431 11.07 -11.30 6.91
CA ALA A 431 9.62 -11.12 6.99
C ALA A 431 8.85 -12.17 6.19
N GLY A 432 9.29 -12.42 4.96
CA GLY A 432 8.52 -13.20 3.99
C GLY A 432 8.78 -14.70 4.04
N ARG A 433 9.94 -15.18 4.51
CA ARG A 433 10.25 -16.63 4.59
C ARG A 433 10.21 -17.16 6.03
N THR A 434 11.07 -16.66 6.91
CA THR A 434 11.23 -17.18 8.29
C THR A 434 10.05 -16.81 9.19
N GLY A 435 9.51 -15.59 9.10
CA GLY A 435 8.28 -15.21 9.81
C GLY A 435 7.09 -16.09 9.42
N TYR A 436 6.87 -16.32 8.13
CA TYR A 436 5.82 -17.24 7.66
C TYR A 436 6.06 -18.68 8.08
N PHE A 437 7.32 -19.13 8.13
CA PHE A 437 7.63 -20.48 8.58
C PHE A 437 7.13 -20.73 10.00
N LEU A 438 7.20 -19.73 10.89
CA LEU A 438 6.63 -19.82 12.24
C LEU A 438 5.10 -20.04 12.20
N LEU A 439 4.39 -19.33 11.31
CA LEU A 439 2.95 -19.52 11.13
C LEU A 439 2.62 -20.91 10.56
N VAL A 440 3.45 -21.42 9.66
CA VAL A 440 3.28 -22.76 9.06
C VAL A 440 3.52 -23.87 10.09
N VAL A 441 4.59 -23.78 10.88
CA VAL A 441 4.94 -24.76 11.92
C VAL A 441 3.88 -24.83 13.02
N THR A 442 3.18 -23.74 13.28
CA THR A 442 2.07 -23.69 14.26
C THR A 442 0.71 -24.05 13.67
N GLY A 443 0.61 -24.20 12.34
CA GLY A 443 -0.66 -24.43 11.64
C GLY A 443 -1.57 -23.20 11.57
N ALA A 444 -1.03 -22.00 11.82
CA ALA A 444 -1.77 -20.75 11.86
C ALA A 444 -2.08 -20.17 10.47
N ILE A 445 -2.64 -21.01 9.59
CA ILE A 445 -2.92 -20.75 8.17
C ILE A 445 -4.38 -21.14 7.85
N GLY A 446 -5.16 -20.17 7.37
CA GLY A 446 -6.49 -20.33 6.77
C GLY A 446 -7.66 -20.52 7.73
N GLY A 447 -7.41 -20.99 8.95
CA GLY A 447 -8.41 -21.23 9.99
C GLY A 447 -8.95 -19.97 10.68
N ILE A 448 -9.83 -20.18 11.66
CA ILE A 448 -10.41 -19.10 12.48
C ILE A 448 -9.35 -18.55 13.43
N GLY A 449 -9.13 -17.23 13.44
CA GLY A 449 -8.05 -16.62 14.22
C GLY A 449 -6.64 -16.91 13.69
N ALA A 450 -6.54 -17.38 12.45
CA ALA A 450 -5.30 -17.65 11.74
C ALA A 450 -5.09 -16.63 10.59
N ASN A 451 -4.00 -16.77 9.84
CA ASN A 451 -3.69 -15.88 8.72
C ASN A 451 -4.42 -16.35 7.46
N GLY A 452 -4.96 -15.45 6.66
CA GLY A 452 -5.51 -15.68 5.32
C GLY A 452 -4.59 -15.14 4.22
N TRP A 453 -5.06 -15.12 2.97
CA TRP A 453 -4.30 -14.69 1.79
C TRP A 453 -5.08 -13.65 1.00
N HIS A 454 -4.38 -12.71 0.39
CA HIS A 454 -5.00 -11.64 -0.36
C HIS A 454 -5.88 -12.11 -1.52
N LYS A 455 -5.46 -13.10 -2.32
CA LYS A 455 -6.28 -13.61 -3.44
C LYS A 455 -7.58 -14.26 -2.96
N TRP A 456 -7.68 -14.64 -1.68
CA TRP A 456 -8.89 -15.22 -1.10
C TRP A 456 -9.92 -14.15 -0.73
N HIS A 457 -9.47 -12.96 -0.33
CA HIS A 457 -10.33 -11.94 0.30
C HIS A 457 -10.53 -10.68 -0.53
N VAL A 458 -9.66 -10.35 -1.48
CA VAL A 458 -9.78 -9.11 -2.27
C VAL A 458 -10.66 -9.26 -3.52
N LEU A 459 -11.55 -8.29 -3.71
CA LEU A 459 -12.48 -8.15 -4.82
C LEU A 459 -12.15 -6.93 -5.69
N GLY A 460 -11.12 -7.05 -6.53
CA GLY A 460 -10.82 -6.04 -7.55
C GLY A 460 -11.77 -6.14 -8.73
N VAL A 461 -12.56 -5.09 -8.97
CA VAL A 461 -13.46 -5.00 -10.15
C VAL A 461 -13.25 -3.76 -11.01
N GLY A 462 -12.47 -2.77 -10.56
CA GLY A 462 -12.32 -1.47 -11.24
C GLY A 462 -11.99 -1.53 -12.74
N GLY A 463 -11.16 -2.48 -13.20
CA GLY A 463 -10.78 -2.64 -14.61
C GLY A 463 -11.73 -3.50 -15.45
N LYS A 464 -12.84 -4.00 -14.88
CA LYS A 464 -13.76 -4.95 -15.53
C LYS A 464 -14.93 -4.28 -16.27
N GLY A 465 -14.89 -2.97 -16.49
CA GLY A 465 -15.94 -2.23 -17.23
C GLY A 465 -15.84 -2.33 -18.76
N GLY A 466 -14.81 -3.00 -19.30
CA GLY A 466 -14.51 -3.05 -20.74
C GLY A 466 -15.64 -3.53 -21.64
N LYS A 467 -16.56 -4.39 -21.16
CA LYS A 467 -17.70 -4.86 -21.96
C LYS A 467 -18.69 -3.75 -22.35
N ALA A 468 -18.63 -2.60 -21.70
CA ALA A 468 -19.40 -1.41 -22.06
C ALA A 468 -18.78 -0.63 -23.24
N THR A 469 -17.56 -0.99 -23.67
CA THR A 469 -16.83 -0.32 -24.75
C THR A 469 -16.88 -1.11 -26.06
N LEU A 470 -16.48 -0.51 -27.18
CA LEU A 470 -16.44 -1.20 -28.47
C LEU A 470 -15.54 -2.45 -28.45
N LYS A 471 -14.46 -2.44 -27.66
CA LYS A 471 -13.58 -3.61 -27.48
C LYS A 471 -13.27 -3.89 -26.01
N ASP A 472 -13.56 -5.12 -25.58
CA ASP A 472 -13.51 -5.46 -24.15
C ASP A 472 -12.12 -5.36 -23.54
N LYS A 473 -11.01 -5.75 -24.20
CA LYS A 473 -9.67 -5.69 -23.57
C LYS A 473 -8.55 -5.42 -24.56
N PRO A 474 -7.54 -4.61 -24.19
CA PRO A 474 -6.30 -4.51 -24.96
C PRO A 474 -5.54 -5.84 -24.93
N GLN A 475 -4.66 -6.04 -25.92
CA GLN A 475 -3.76 -7.19 -25.97
C GLN A 475 -2.62 -7.02 -24.95
N PRO A 476 -2.02 -8.12 -24.45
CA PRO A 476 -0.80 -8.05 -23.67
C PRO A 476 0.31 -7.33 -24.46
N VAL A 477 1.09 -6.51 -23.75
CA VAL A 477 2.25 -5.84 -24.33
C VAL A 477 3.41 -6.83 -24.35
N ASN A 478 4.05 -7.00 -25.52
CA ASN A 478 5.25 -7.80 -25.68
C ASN A 478 6.47 -6.87 -25.84
N ALA A 479 6.88 -6.25 -24.73
CA ALA A 479 8.07 -5.41 -24.63
C ALA A 479 8.62 -5.52 -23.20
N TRP A 480 9.94 -5.42 -23.05
CA TRP A 480 10.62 -5.41 -21.77
C TRP A 480 11.31 -4.07 -21.57
N ASN A 481 10.97 -3.31 -20.53
CA ASN A 481 11.59 -2.03 -20.25
C ASN A 481 12.67 -2.16 -19.18
N GLU A 482 13.93 -2.07 -19.60
CA GLU A 482 15.11 -2.20 -18.74
C GLU A 482 15.23 -1.08 -17.70
N LEU A 483 14.58 0.07 -17.92
CA LEU A 483 14.49 1.14 -16.90
C LEU A 483 13.53 0.78 -15.75
N LEU A 484 12.63 -0.18 -15.96
CA LEU A 484 11.69 -0.69 -14.95
C LEU A 484 12.21 -1.99 -14.34
N TRP A 485 12.76 -2.86 -15.19
CA TRP A 485 13.22 -4.20 -14.89
C TRP A 485 14.70 -4.39 -15.31
N PRO A 486 15.63 -3.72 -14.63
CA PRO A 486 17.05 -3.81 -14.94
C PRO A 486 17.58 -5.25 -14.77
N PRO A 487 18.50 -5.71 -15.65
CA PRO A 487 18.98 -7.10 -15.66
C PRO A 487 19.68 -7.55 -14.37
N GLU A 488 20.21 -6.63 -13.56
CA GLU A 488 20.91 -6.96 -12.32
C GLU A 488 20.00 -7.45 -11.18
N TRP A 489 18.68 -7.24 -11.28
CA TRP A 489 17.70 -7.67 -10.25
C TRP A 489 16.63 -8.61 -10.82
N PRO A 490 17.01 -9.78 -11.33
CA PRO A 490 16.10 -10.68 -12.06
C PRO A 490 14.98 -11.27 -11.18
N LEU A 491 15.14 -11.23 -9.85
CA LEU A 491 14.15 -11.75 -8.89
C LEU A 491 13.25 -10.65 -8.30
N SER A 492 13.41 -9.40 -8.74
CA SER A 492 12.51 -8.32 -8.33
C SER A 492 11.08 -8.66 -8.73
N THR A 493 10.13 -8.42 -7.83
CA THR A 493 8.71 -8.72 -8.06
C THR A 493 7.91 -7.50 -8.54
N TYR A 494 8.54 -6.32 -8.55
CA TYR A 494 7.96 -5.03 -8.94
C TYR A 494 8.98 -4.16 -9.66
N GLU A 495 8.53 -3.05 -10.27
CA GLU A 495 9.40 -2.13 -10.99
C GLU A 495 10.33 -1.36 -10.05
N LEU A 496 11.58 -1.16 -10.45
CA LEU A 496 12.62 -0.48 -9.66
C LEU A 496 12.57 1.04 -9.84
N SER A 497 11.40 1.61 -9.56
CA SER A 497 11.03 2.98 -9.89
C SER A 497 11.99 4.07 -9.41
N PHE A 498 12.62 3.85 -8.26
CA PHE A 498 13.52 4.81 -7.63
C PHE A 498 14.88 4.88 -8.31
N LEU A 499 15.26 3.87 -9.11
CA LEU A 499 16.49 3.85 -9.89
C LEU A 499 16.35 4.58 -11.24
N LEU A 500 15.14 4.90 -11.68
CA LEU A 500 14.88 5.55 -12.97
C LEU A 500 15.83 6.72 -13.30
N PRO A 501 16.04 7.73 -12.43
CA PRO A 501 16.93 8.83 -12.76
C PRO A 501 18.41 8.43 -12.70
N HIS A 502 18.76 7.36 -11.97
CA HIS A 502 20.12 6.84 -11.97
C HIS A 502 20.41 6.17 -13.32
N LEU A 503 19.53 5.28 -13.78
CA LEU A 503 19.67 4.54 -15.04
C LEU A 503 19.64 5.47 -16.27
N LEU A 504 18.74 6.46 -16.30
CA LEU A 504 18.68 7.44 -17.40
C LEU A 504 19.96 8.29 -17.51
N SER A 505 20.62 8.56 -16.39
CA SER A 505 21.86 9.34 -16.35
C SER A 505 23.13 8.51 -16.51
N ASP A 506 23.03 7.18 -16.46
CA ASP A 506 24.18 6.27 -16.50
C ASP A 506 24.41 5.75 -17.92
N ASP A 507 25.14 6.53 -18.71
CA ASP A 507 25.49 6.16 -20.08
C ASP A 507 26.45 4.95 -20.14
N GLU A 508 27.23 4.69 -19.09
CA GLU A 508 28.13 3.52 -19.02
C GLU A 508 27.33 2.24 -18.81
N TRP A 509 26.39 2.25 -17.86
CA TRP A 509 25.44 1.16 -17.64
C TRP A 509 24.64 0.86 -18.93
N ARG A 510 24.12 1.91 -19.58
CA ARG A 510 23.34 1.74 -20.81
C ARG A 510 24.18 1.09 -21.91
N LYS A 511 25.36 1.64 -22.23
CA LYS A 511 26.25 1.11 -23.27
C LYS A 511 26.70 -0.33 -22.98
N LYS A 512 26.94 -0.66 -21.72
CA LYS A 512 27.30 -2.02 -21.27
C LYS A 512 26.22 -3.04 -21.66
N TRP A 513 24.95 -2.69 -21.51
CA TRP A 513 23.83 -3.59 -21.80
C TRP A 513 23.36 -3.52 -23.26
N GLU A 514 23.48 -2.38 -23.92
CA GLU A 514 23.32 -2.26 -25.38
C GLU A 514 24.32 -3.15 -26.11
N ALA A 515 25.58 -3.21 -25.65
CA ALA A 515 26.59 -4.13 -26.17
C ALA A 515 26.22 -5.62 -25.99
N ARG A 516 25.21 -5.93 -25.16
CA ARG A 516 24.65 -7.28 -24.96
C ARG A 516 23.32 -7.48 -25.68
N GLY A 517 22.91 -6.55 -26.53
CA GLY A 517 21.72 -6.65 -27.37
C GLY A 517 20.43 -6.11 -26.76
N LEU A 518 20.50 -5.36 -25.64
CA LEU A 518 19.30 -4.72 -25.06
C LEU A 518 19.04 -3.36 -25.72
N GLU A 519 17.79 -3.08 -26.06
CA GLU A 519 17.35 -1.78 -26.59
C GLU A 519 16.88 -0.87 -25.44
N ILE A 520 17.79 -0.06 -24.90
CA ILE A 520 17.52 0.75 -23.71
C ILE A 520 17.30 2.21 -24.09
N PRO A 521 16.17 2.84 -23.71
CA PRO A 521 15.96 4.25 -23.99
C PRO A 521 16.91 5.12 -23.17
N ASP A 522 17.54 6.09 -23.83
CA ASP A 522 18.38 7.11 -23.19
C ASP A 522 17.57 8.31 -22.66
N ARG A 523 16.27 8.35 -22.97
CA ARG A 523 15.31 9.40 -22.61
C ARG A 523 13.88 8.88 -22.54
N LEU A 524 13.01 9.65 -21.87
CA LEU A 524 11.56 9.49 -21.94
C LEU A 524 10.96 10.63 -22.77
N ASP A 525 10.08 10.29 -23.72
CA ASP A 525 9.37 11.29 -24.53
C ASP A 525 8.25 11.96 -23.73
N VAL A 526 7.52 11.16 -22.95
CA VAL A 526 6.44 11.62 -22.08
C VAL A 526 6.52 10.90 -20.75
N TRP A 527 6.58 11.67 -19.65
CA TRP A 527 6.54 11.19 -18.29
C TRP A 527 5.34 11.80 -17.56
N ILE A 528 4.39 10.96 -17.15
CA ILE A 528 3.19 11.39 -16.43
C ILE A 528 3.22 10.79 -15.02
N SER A 529 3.23 11.65 -14.01
CA SER A 529 3.22 11.24 -12.61
C SER A 529 1.83 11.39 -11.98
N LYS A 530 1.45 10.43 -11.15
CA LYS A 530 0.19 10.45 -10.39
C LYS A 530 0.44 10.25 -8.90
N ILE A 531 -0.05 11.20 -8.08
CA ILE A 531 -0.04 11.14 -6.60
C ILE A 531 1.35 10.67 -6.11
N TYR A 532 2.37 11.25 -6.70
CA TYR A 532 3.74 10.87 -6.47
C TYR A 532 4.60 12.11 -6.40
N ASN A 533 5.62 12.03 -5.57
CA ASN A 533 6.53 13.13 -5.33
C ASN A 533 7.94 12.58 -5.25
N PRO A 534 8.45 12.05 -6.38
CA PRO A 534 9.68 11.27 -6.43
C PRO A 534 10.88 12.02 -5.86
N VAL A 535 10.94 13.34 -6.08
CA VAL A 535 11.99 14.20 -5.52
C VAL A 535 12.07 13.96 -4.02
N TRP A 536 10.98 14.15 -3.28
CA TRP A 536 11.04 14.05 -1.83
C TRP A 536 11.06 12.61 -1.30
N ILE A 537 10.28 11.71 -1.92
CA ILE A 537 9.99 10.39 -1.34
C ILE A 537 11.06 9.34 -1.63
N ASN A 538 11.77 9.41 -2.76
CA ASN A 538 12.78 8.41 -3.11
C ASN A 538 14.12 8.69 -2.41
N PRO A 539 14.99 7.67 -2.25
CA PRO A 539 16.40 7.91 -1.97
C PRO A 539 17.02 8.79 -3.05
N ASP A 540 18.07 9.53 -2.68
CA ASP A 540 18.78 10.45 -3.55
C ASP A 540 17.85 11.38 -4.34
N GLY A 541 17.04 12.13 -3.60
CA GLY A 541 16.11 13.10 -4.19
C GLY A 541 16.78 14.21 -5.00
N PHE A 542 18.08 14.45 -4.85
CA PHE A 542 18.82 15.40 -5.67
C PHE A 542 19.07 14.86 -7.08
N ARG A 543 19.38 13.58 -7.24
CA ARG A 543 19.46 12.95 -8.57
C ARG A 543 18.14 13.09 -9.35
N TRP A 544 17.01 13.01 -8.67
CA TRP A 544 15.70 13.30 -9.28
C TRP A 544 15.58 14.74 -9.79
N ILE A 545 16.08 15.73 -9.03
CA ILE A 545 16.10 17.14 -9.46
C ILE A 545 16.97 17.31 -10.71
N GLU A 546 18.14 16.67 -10.75
CA GLU A 546 19.06 16.72 -11.90
C GLU A 546 18.38 16.21 -13.18
N VAL A 547 17.81 15.00 -13.14
CA VAL A 547 17.22 14.36 -14.32
C VAL A 547 15.92 15.02 -14.76
N LEU A 548 15.06 15.45 -13.83
CA LEU A 548 13.85 16.18 -14.20
C LEU A 548 14.19 17.50 -14.91
N LYS A 549 15.30 18.17 -14.54
CA LYS A 549 15.74 19.40 -15.20
C LYS A 549 16.39 19.18 -16.58
N ASP A 550 16.84 17.97 -16.88
CA ASP A 550 17.47 17.65 -18.15
C ASP A 550 16.40 17.30 -19.21
N GLU A 551 16.11 18.25 -20.08
CA GLU A 551 15.13 18.09 -21.16
C GLU A 551 15.56 17.08 -22.25
N ASN A 552 16.85 16.72 -22.30
CA ASN A 552 17.33 15.67 -23.19
C ASN A 552 16.97 14.27 -22.67
N LYS A 553 16.86 14.12 -21.35
CA LYS A 553 16.48 12.87 -20.67
C LYS A 553 14.97 12.78 -20.42
N MET A 554 14.32 13.91 -20.14
CA MET A 554 12.89 14.01 -19.85
C MET A 554 12.23 15.01 -20.80
N GLY A 555 11.61 14.51 -21.88
CA GLY A 555 10.97 15.32 -22.92
C GLY A 555 9.81 16.16 -22.41
N LEU A 556 8.61 15.57 -22.34
CA LEU A 556 7.42 16.20 -21.75
C LEU A 556 7.07 15.58 -20.39
N THR A 557 6.89 16.40 -19.37
CA THR A 557 6.68 16.01 -17.96
C THR A 557 5.38 16.60 -17.43
N VAL A 558 4.53 15.73 -16.88
CA VAL A 558 3.20 16.08 -16.37
C VAL A 558 3.06 15.56 -14.95
N ASN A 559 2.69 16.41 -14.00
CA ASN A 559 2.36 15.97 -12.64
C ASN A 559 0.88 16.18 -12.33
N LEU A 560 0.15 15.09 -12.10
CA LEU A 560 -1.23 15.10 -11.61
C LEU A 560 -1.21 15.30 -10.09
N SER A 561 -1.48 16.53 -9.63
CA SER A 561 -1.35 16.90 -8.22
C SER A 561 -2.50 17.77 -7.72
N PRO A 562 -3.13 17.46 -6.57
CA PRO A 562 -4.16 18.31 -5.97
C PRO A 562 -3.58 19.58 -5.33
N THR A 563 -2.33 19.52 -4.85
CA THR A 563 -1.64 20.56 -4.08
C THR A 563 -0.20 20.70 -4.58
N TRP A 564 0.51 21.74 -4.15
CA TRP A 564 1.93 21.90 -4.42
C TRP A 564 2.79 20.77 -3.80
N SER A 565 3.84 20.39 -4.51
CA SER A 565 4.86 19.42 -4.10
C SER A 565 6.25 19.82 -4.63
N GLU A 566 7.31 19.22 -4.09
CA GLU A 566 8.70 19.45 -4.49
C GLU A 566 8.91 19.10 -5.97
N THR A 567 8.32 18.00 -6.45
CA THR A 567 8.33 17.63 -7.87
C THR A 567 7.64 18.66 -8.77
N ASN A 568 6.62 19.39 -8.30
CA ASN A 568 5.93 20.37 -9.14
C ASN A 568 6.86 21.47 -9.67
N TRP A 569 7.95 21.79 -8.97
CA TRP A 569 8.91 22.81 -9.44
C TRP A 569 9.66 22.41 -10.70
N PHE A 570 9.72 21.13 -11.03
CA PHE A 570 10.58 20.57 -12.06
C PHE A 570 9.81 19.87 -13.20
N VAL A 571 8.54 20.23 -13.42
CA VAL A 571 7.72 19.68 -14.52
C VAL A 571 7.23 20.74 -15.49
N ASP A 572 6.70 20.32 -16.65
CA ASP A 572 6.12 21.21 -17.67
C ASP A 572 4.66 21.55 -17.37
N TYR A 573 3.90 20.57 -16.88
CA TYR A 573 2.48 20.74 -16.53
C TYR A 573 2.19 20.30 -15.10
N ILE A 574 1.37 21.09 -14.42
CA ILE A 574 0.73 20.70 -13.17
C ILE A 574 -0.78 20.68 -13.41
N LEU A 575 -1.37 19.49 -13.34
CA LEU A 575 -2.78 19.30 -13.64
C LEU A 575 -3.55 18.97 -12.34
N PRO A 576 -4.55 19.78 -11.94
CA PRO A 576 -5.21 19.65 -10.65
C PRO A 576 -6.20 18.48 -10.64
N VAL A 577 -5.87 17.43 -9.88
CA VAL A 577 -6.75 16.27 -9.69
C VAL A 577 -7.47 16.28 -8.35
N GLY A 578 -8.68 15.71 -8.28
CA GLY A 578 -9.52 15.74 -7.08
C GLY A 578 -9.00 14.89 -5.92
N LEU A 579 -9.28 15.20 -4.66
CA LEU A 579 -8.94 14.41 -3.46
C LEU A 579 -9.93 13.25 -3.23
N GLY A 580 -9.93 12.63 -2.04
CA GLY A 580 -10.70 11.40 -1.76
C GLY A 580 -12.20 11.51 -2.06
N GLY A 581 -12.84 12.63 -1.72
CA GLY A 581 -14.27 12.87 -1.99
C GLY A 581 -14.60 13.36 -3.40
N GLU A 582 -13.64 13.35 -4.33
CA GLU A 582 -13.70 14.10 -5.59
C GLU A 582 -13.25 13.26 -6.81
N ARG A 583 -13.12 11.94 -6.65
CA ARG A 583 -12.60 11.03 -7.67
C ARG A 583 -13.29 9.67 -7.67
N HIS A 584 -13.22 8.96 -8.79
CA HIS A 584 -13.73 7.59 -8.91
C HIS A 584 -12.62 6.55 -8.75
N ASP A 585 -12.87 5.53 -7.93
CA ASP A 585 -12.13 4.27 -7.96
C ASP A 585 -12.86 3.18 -7.17
N ASN A 586 -12.38 1.94 -7.34
CA ASN A 586 -12.82 0.80 -6.56
C ASN A 586 -11.78 0.45 -5.49
N GLN A 587 -12.20 0.02 -4.31
CA GLN A 587 -11.30 -0.39 -3.23
C GLN A 587 -11.72 -1.71 -2.62
N SER A 588 -10.76 -2.56 -2.31
CA SER A 588 -10.94 -3.79 -1.56
C SER A 588 -9.61 -4.14 -0.89
N ALA A 589 -9.67 -4.60 0.35
CA ALA A 589 -8.50 -4.92 1.14
C ALA A 589 -8.71 -6.17 2.00
N GLU A 590 -7.62 -6.90 2.21
CA GLU A 590 -7.46 -8.15 2.95
C GLU A 590 -7.53 -7.94 4.47
N THR A 591 -8.64 -7.36 4.91
CA THR A 591 -8.80 -6.88 6.29
C THR A 591 -9.28 -7.92 7.27
N LYS A 592 -9.96 -8.94 6.75
CA LYS A 592 -10.69 -9.97 7.50
C LYS A 592 -11.12 -11.09 6.55
N PRO A 593 -11.58 -12.24 7.09
CA PRO A 593 -12.10 -13.38 6.32
C PRO A 593 -13.43 -13.15 5.59
N GLU A 594 -13.54 -12.07 4.82
CA GLU A 594 -14.68 -11.73 3.98
C GLU A 594 -14.20 -11.18 2.64
N ARG A 595 -15.03 -11.33 1.60
CA ARG A 595 -14.81 -10.71 0.30
C ARG A 595 -15.72 -9.50 0.16
N TRP A 596 -15.15 -8.31 0.24
CA TRP A 596 -15.89 -7.05 0.19
C TRP A 596 -15.24 -6.04 -0.75
N THR A 597 -16.00 -5.04 -1.17
CA THR A 597 -15.55 -3.97 -2.07
C THR A 597 -16.21 -2.64 -1.72
N ALA A 598 -15.58 -1.52 -2.06
CA ALA A 598 -16.05 -0.17 -1.82
C ALA A 598 -15.84 0.72 -3.06
N PHE A 599 -16.61 1.80 -3.14
CA PHE A 599 -16.60 2.71 -4.27
C PHE A 599 -16.31 4.14 -3.81
N ARG A 600 -15.18 4.68 -4.26
CA ARG A 600 -14.86 6.10 -4.12
C ARG A 600 -15.54 6.85 -5.26
N GLN A 601 -16.14 8.00 -4.94
CA GLN A 601 -16.84 8.82 -5.92
C GLN A 601 -16.78 10.31 -5.55
N PRO A 602 -16.91 11.22 -6.54
CA PRO A 602 -17.04 12.66 -6.35
C PRO A 602 -18.40 13.02 -5.75
N VAL A 603 -18.41 13.31 -4.45
CA VAL A 603 -19.63 13.44 -3.66
C VAL A 603 -20.50 14.64 -4.08
N LEU A 604 -19.88 15.75 -4.47
CA LEU A 604 -20.60 16.95 -4.93
C LEU A 604 -21.23 16.76 -6.32
N ARG A 605 -20.61 15.97 -7.21
CA ARG A 605 -21.24 15.56 -8.48
C ARG A 605 -22.50 14.75 -8.21
N VAL A 606 -22.43 13.78 -7.30
CA VAL A 606 -23.57 12.93 -6.96
C VAL A 606 -24.69 13.76 -6.35
N ALA A 607 -24.37 14.67 -5.42
CA ALA A 607 -25.34 15.55 -4.81
C ALA A 607 -26.06 16.44 -5.82
N LEU A 608 -25.31 17.08 -6.72
CA LEU A 608 -25.90 17.85 -7.82
C LEU A 608 -26.85 17.02 -8.69
N LYS A 609 -26.45 15.80 -9.06
CA LYS A 609 -27.31 14.89 -9.85
C LYS A 609 -28.60 14.52 -9.11
N LYS A 610 -28.53 14.25 -7.80
CA LYS A 610 -29.72 13.99 -6.96
C LYS A 610 -30.65 15.21 -6.87
N MET A 611 -30.11 16.42 -7.02
CA MET A 611 -30.86 17.67 -7.12
C MET A 611 -31.32 18.00 -8.55
N GLY A 612 -31.19 17.07 -9.50
CA GLY A 612 -31.68 17.22 -10.88
C GLY A 612 -30.70 17.86 -11.86
N TRP A 613 -29.46 18.18 -11.45
CA TRP A 613 -28.44 18.68 -12.37
C TRP A 613 -28.00 17.62 -13.37
N LYS A 614 -27.79 18.04 -14.63
CA LYS A 614 -27.27 17.20 -15.72
C LYS A 614 -26.02 17.86 -16.33
N PRO A 615 -24.95 17.09 -16.59
CA PRO A 615 -23.78 17.60 -17.28
C PRO A 615 -24.09 17.92 -18.75
N LYS A 616 -23.42 18.92 -19.31
CA LYS A 616 -23.44 19.21 -20.75
C LYS A 616 -22.62 18.18 -21.52
N VAL A 617 -21.48 17.77 -20.96
CA VAL A 617 -20.57 16.76 -21.50
C VAL A 617 -20.47 15.58 -20.53
N PRO A 618 -21.22 14.47 -20.75
CA PRO A 618 -21.31 13.38 -19.79
C PRO A 618 -19.97 12.74 -19.39
N TRP A 619 -19.00 12.67 -20.29
CA TRP A 619 -17.66 12.11 -20.06
C TRP A 619 -16.66 13.11 -19.45
N ARG A 620 -17.11 14.30 -19.04
CA ARG A 620 -16.37 15.28 -18.20
C ARG A 620 -17.24 15.83 -17.07
N ALA A 621 -18.26 15.07 -16.68
CA ALA A 621 -19.29 15.53 -15.74
C ALA A 621 -18.70 15.92 -14.38
N THR A 622 -17.61 15.30 -13.94
CA THR A 622 -17.00 15.66 -12.64
C THR A 622 -16.34 17.03 -12.69
N LEU A 623 -15.63 17.36 -13.78
CA LEU A 623 -15.05 18.68 -13.99
C LEU A 623 -16.13 19.77 -14.02
N GLU A 624 -17.24 19.54 -14.73
CA GLU A 624 -18.35 20.48 -14.76
C GLU A 624 -19.01 20.66 -13.39
N ALA A 625 -19.20 19.57 -12.64
CA ALA A 625 -19.76 19.60 -11.30
C ALA A 625 -18.88 20.43 -10.36
N HIS A 626 -17.57 20.19 -10.33
CA HIS A 626 -16.62 20.94 -9.50
C HIS A 626 -16.58 22.42 -9.86
N LYS A 627 -16.61 22.78 -11.15
CA LYS A 627 -16.72 24.19 -11.58
C LYS A 627 -18.03 24.82 -11.10
N LYS A 628 -19.16 24.09 -11.19
CA LYS A 628 -20.48 24.57 -10.79
C LYS A 628 -20.59 24.85 -9.29
N VAL A 629 -19.99 24.02 -8.44
CA VAL A 629 -19.99 24.21 -6.97
C VAL A 629 -18.86 25.12 -6.46
N GLY A 630 -18.04 25.67 -7.36
CA GLY A 630 -16.95 26.56 -6.98
C GLY A 630 -15.68 25.86 -6.47
N LEU A 631 -15.51 24.55 -6.71
CA LEU A 631 -14.28 23.83 -6.32
C LEU A 631 -13.05 24.16 -7.20
N GLY A 632 -13.25 24.89 -8.31
CA GLY A 632 -12.25 25.14 -9.34
C GLY A 632 -12.29 24.15 -10.49
N GLU A 633 -11.26 24.15 -11.34
CA GLU A 633 -11.13 23.27 -12.51
C GLU A 633 -10.47 21.95 -12.15
N VAL A 634 -10.85 21.40 -11.00
CA VAL A 634 -10.36 20.13 -10.48
C VAL A 634 -11.01 18.99 -11.25
N TRP A 635 -10.21 18.13 -11.87
CA TRP A 635 -10.73 16.98 -12.60
C TRP A 635 -10.43 15.66 -11.90
N GLU A 636 -11.25 14.65 -12.16
CA GLU A 636 -11.02 13.31 -11.66
C GLU A 636 -10.27 12.47 -12.68
N GLU A 637 -9.58 11.45 -12.21
CA GLU A 637 -8.56 10.74 -12.99
C GLU A 637 -9.15 9.79 -14.03
N ASN A 638 -10.25 9.08 -13.77
CA ASN A 638 -10.80 8.11 -14.71
C ASN A 638 -11.35 8.80 -15.96
N GLU A 639 -12.14 9.86 -15.78
CA GLU A 639 -12.52 10.75 -16.88
C GLU A 639 -11.30 11.33 -17.61
N PHE A 640 -10.28 11.81 -16.89
CA PHE A 640 -9.05 12.32 -17.50
C PHE A 640 -8.37 11.27 -18.39
N TRP A 641 -8.17 10.04 -17.91
CA TRP A 641 -7.53 8.98 -18.67
C TRP A 641 -8.32 8.59 -19.92
N ILE A 642 -9.65 8.50 -19.81
CA ILE A 642 -10.54 8.26 -20.96
C ILE A 642 -10.35 9.37 -21.99
N ASN A 643 -10.38 10.63 -21.57
CA ASN A 643 -10.25 11.77 -22.48
C ASN A 643 -8.83 11.90 -23.08
N LEU A 644 -7.79 11.54 -22.33
CA LEU A 644 -6.42 11.50 -22.84
C LEU A 644 -6.27 10.42 -23.91
N ALA A 645 -6.86 9.23 -23.73
CA ALA A 645 -6.85 8.20 -24.77
C ALA A 645 -7.50 8.68 -26.08
N TRP A 646 -8.56 9.49 -25.98
CA TRP A 646 -9.19 10.14 -27.14
C TRP A 646 -8.32 11.23 -27.78
N ALA A 647 -7.59 12.03 -26.98
CA ALA A 647 -6.67 13.04 -27.48
C ALA A 647 -5.44 12.41 -28.16
N VAL A 648 -5.00 11.23 -27.72
CA VAL A 648 -3.92 10.44 -28.32
C VAL A 648 -4.34 9.82 -29.65
N ASP A 649 -5.57 9.35 -29.76
CA ASP A 649 -6.08 8.62 -30.93
C ASP A 649 -7.41 9.20 -31.46
N PRO A 650 -7.44 10.49 -31.88
CA PRO A 650 -8.68 11.19 -32.22
C PRO A 650 -9.41 10.57 -33.42
N ASP A 651 -8.65 10.05 -34.38
CA ASP A 651 -9.10 9.39 -35.61
C ASP A 651 -9.27 7.86 -35.44
N GLY A 652 -8.87 7.28 -34.30
CA GLY A 652 -8.97 5.84 -34.03
C GLY A 652 -7.95 4.97 -34.76
N ASN A 653 -7.03 5.58 -35.52
CA ASN A 653 -6.08 4.88 -36.39
C ASN A 653 -5.00 4.09 -35.62
N LEU A 654 -4.70 4.47 -34.38
CA LEU A 654 -3.80 3.72 -33.50
C LEU A 654 -4.50 2.51 -32.86
N GLY A 655 -5.83 2.46 -32.88
CA GLY A 655 -6.61 1.38 -32.28
C GLY A 655 -6.68 1.46 -30.75
N ILE A 656 -6.38 2.62 -30.16
CA ILE A 656 -6.44 2.88 -28.72
C ILE A 656 -7.87 3.30 -28.34
N ARG A 657 -8.49 4.15 -29.16
CA ARG A 657 -9.81 4.76 -28.92
C ARG A 657 -10.92 3.72 -28.69
N GLN A 658 -10.90 2.61 -29.41
CA GLN A 658 -11.92 1.55 -29.31
C GLN A 658 -12.09 0.94 -27.90
N PHE A 659 -11.06 1.01 -27.04
CA PHE A 659 -11.12 0.49 -25.67
C PHE A 659 -11.79 1.45 -24.69
N TRP A 660 -12.13 2.66 -25.15
CA TRP A 660 -12.67 3.78 -24.36
C TRP A 660 -13.86 4.46 -25.07
N GLU A 661 -14.34 3.88 -26.17
CA GLU A 661 -15.52 4.34 -26.90
C GLU A 661 -16.76 3.58 -26.44
N SER A 662 -17.85 4.31 -26.16
CA SER A 662 -19.08 3.72 -25.65
C SER A 662 -19.75 2.82 -26.68
N LYS A 663 -20.15 1.61 -26.25
CA LYS A 663 -21.00 0.73 -27.04
C LYS A 663 -22.45 1.23 -27.10
N LYS A 664 -22.93 1.89 -26.04
CA LYS A 664 -24.30 2.42 -25.95
C LYS A 664 -24.46 3.71 -26.76
N ASN A 665 -23.41 4.53 -26.82
CA ASN A 665 -23.37 5.80 -27.54
C ASN A 665 -22.15 5.82 -28.48
N PRO A 666 -22.21 5.12 -29.64
CA PRO A 666 -21.09 5.07 -30.59
C PRO A 666 -20.62 6.47 -31.00
N GLY A 667 -19.31 6.61 -31.22
CA GLY A 667 -18.69 7.90 -31.53
C GLY A 667 -18.46 8.82 -30.32
N LYS A 668 -18.80 8.39 -29.09
CA LYS A 668 -18.57 9.14 -27.85
C LYS A 668 -17.71 8.37 -26.85
N PRO A 669 -16.95 9.06 -25.97
CA PRO A 669 -16.25 8.40 -24.88
C PRO A 669 -17.21 7.69 -23.92
N ILE A 670 -16.75 6.58 -23.34
CA ILE A 670 -17.48 5.86 -22.29
C ILE A 670 -17.68 6.74 -21.05
N THR A 671 -18.86 6.69 -20.43
CA THR A 671 -19.10 7.35 -19.15
C THR A 671 -18.72 6.47 -17.95
N ILE A 672 -18.48 7.09 -16.80
CA ILE A 672 -18.19 6.40 -15.54
C ILE A 672 -19.36 5.47 -15.14
N GLU A 673 -20.59 5.93 -15.33
CA GLU A 673 -21.79 5.17 -15.03
C GLU A 673 -21.84 3.87 -15.86
N GLU A 674 -21.62 3.93 -17.17
CA GLU A 674 -21.58 2.75 -18.04
C GLU A 674 -20.45 1.78 -17.65
N TRP A 675 -19.28 2.34 -17.34
CA TRP A 675 -18.10 1.56 -16.96
C TRP A 675 -18.32 0.78 -15.67
N TYR A 676 -18.72 1.47 -14.59
CA TYR A 676 -18.83 0.86 -13.28
C TYR A 676 -20.08 0.00 -13.14
N ASP A 677 -21.14 0.26 -13.90
CA ASP A 677 -22.30 -0.64 -13.95
C ASP A 677 -21.88 -2.04 -14.42
N THR A 678 -21.11 -2.08 -15.51
CA THR A 678 -20.54 -3.32 -16.04
C THR A 678 -19.53 -3.96 -15.07
N ALA A 679 -18.66 -3.14 -14.46
CA ALA A 679 -17.65 -3.62 -13.53
C ALA A 679 -18.27 -4.28 -12.29
N PHE A 680 -19.22 -3.59 -11.64
CA PHE A 680 -19.94 -4.11 -10.47
C PHE A 680 -20.91 -5.23 -10.83
N GLY A 681 -21.47 -5.24 -12.04
CA GLY A 681 -22.28 -6.33 -12.58
C GLY A 681 -21.55 -7.68 -12.69
N THR A 682 -20.23 -7.73 -12.49
CA THR A 682 -19.47 -8.98 -12.37
C THR A 682 -19.66 -9.69 -11.02
N LEU A 683 -20.14 -8.98 -9.99
CA LEU A 683 -20.43 -9.51 -8.65
C LEU A 683 -21.87 -10.06 -8.63
N GLN A 684 -22.00 -11.38 -8.51
CA GLN A 684 -23.28 -12.06 -8.74
C GLN A 684 -24.29 -11.76 -7.64
N ASN A 685 -23.85 -11.69 -6.38
CA ASN A 685 -24.75 -11.39 -5.27
C ASN A 685 -25.16 -9.91 -5.27
N LEU A 686 -24.22 -9.00 -5.54
CA LEU A 686 -24.54 -7.57 -5.73
C LEU A 686 -25.57 -7.37 -6.85
N LYS A 687 -25.37 -8.03 -8.00
CA LYS A 687 -26.28 -7.94 -9.14
C LYS A 687 -27.70 -8.37 -8.76
N LYS A 688 -27.85 -9.55 -8.14
CA LYS A 688 -29.16 -10.06 -7.69
C LYS A 688 -29.85 -9.13 -6.70
N VAL A 689 -29.11 -8.55 -5.75
CA VAL A 689 -29.67 -7.61 -4.76
C VAL A 689 -30.06 -6.29 -5.41
N SER A 690 -29.25 -5.79 -6.34
CA SER A 690 -29.56 -4.55 -7.08
C SER A 690 -30.84 -4.72 -7.89
N GLU A 691 -31.00 -5.84 -8.60
CA GLU A 691 -32.20 -6.18 -9.37
C GLU A 691 -33.46 -6.22 -8.48
N LYS A 692 -33.39 -6.84 -7.30
CA LYS A 692 -34.50 -6.87 -6.33
C LYS A 692 -34.91 -5.48 -5.83
N LEU A 693 -33.96 -4.55 -5.76
CA LEU A 693 -34.20 -3.16 -5.34
C LEU A 693 -34.61 -2.24 -6.50
N GLY A 694 -34.69 -2.77 -7.74
CA GLY A 694 -34.94 -1.95 -8.93
C GLY A 694 -33.79 -0.98 -9.26
N LEU A 695 -32.57 -1.30 -8.86
CA LEU A 695 -31.37 -0.49 -9.06
C LEU A 695 -30.38 -1.21 -9.97
N THR A 696 -29.52 -0.44 -10.64
CA THR A 696 -28.32 -1.03 -11.25
C THR A 696 -27.22 -1.28 -10.19
N PRO A 697 -26.28 -2.22 -10.42
CA PRO A 697 -25.11 -2.39 -9.56
C PRO A 697 -24.32 -1.09 -9.30
N TYR A 698 -24.21 -0.22 -10.30
CA TYR A 698 -23.61 1.10 -10.12
C TYR A 698 -24.41 1.97 -9.14
N GLU A 699 -25.75 2.02 -9.28
CA GLU A 699 -26.59 2.83 -8.41
C GLU A 699 -26.57 2.35 -6.95
N TYR A 700 -26.56 1.03 -6.74
CA TYR A 700 -26.38 0.45 -5.40
C TYR A 700 -25.08 0.95 -4.77
N MET A 701 -23.96 0.85 -5.51
CA MET A 701 -22.65 1.25 -5.03
C MET A 701 -22.53 2.77 -4.88
N ARG A 702 -23.17 3.57 -5.75
CA ARG A 702 -23.26 5.03 -5.63
C ARG A 702 -23.95 5.43 -4.34
N ASP A 703 -25.04 4.76 -3.97
CA ASP A 703 -25.85 5.18 -2.82
C ASP A 703 -25.33 4.64 -1.48
N ARG A 704 -24.71 3.44 -1.46
CA ARG A 704 -24.21 2.81 -0.21
C ARG A 704 -22.69 2.83 -0.06
N GLY A 705 -21.95 2.93 -1.16
CA GLY A 705 -20.48 3.04 -1.19
C GLY A 705 -19.71 1.76 -0.84
N ALA A 706 -20.36 0.68 -0.39
CA ALA A 706 -19.71 -0.56 -0.02
C ALA A 706 -20.63 -1.79 -0.19
N TRP A 707 -20.02 -2.95 -0.39
CA TRP A 707 -20.68 -4.24 -0.55
C TRP A 707 -19.82 -5.40 -0.04
N THR A 708 -20.45 -6.41 0.58
CA THR A 708 -19.81 -7.68 0.96
C THR A 708 -20.42 -8.80 0.12
N GLU A 709 -19.61 -9.43 -0.74
CA GLU A 709 -20.04 -10.51 -1.64
C GLU A 709 -20.10 -11.86 -0.94
N GLU A 710 -19.18 -12.12 0.00
CA GLU A 710 -19.02 -13.39 0.69
C GLU A 710 -18.48 -13.18 2.10
N THR A 711 -18.96 -13.97 3.06
CA THR A 711 -18.50 -13.98 4.46
C THR A 711 -17.98 -15.35 4.87
N ASN A 712 -17.28 -15.43 6.00
CA ASN A 712 -16.72 -16.67 6.54
C ASN A 712 -15.77 -17.38 5.55
N VAL A 713 -14.88 -16.59 4.95
CA VAL A 713 -13.92 -17.05 3.94
C VAL A 713 -12.69 -17.67 4.61
N TYR A 714 -12.87 -18.88 5.14
CA TYR A 714 -11.84 -19.69 5.79
C TYR A 714 -11.47 -20.90 4.93
N ASN A 715 -10.29 -21.47 5.20
CA ASN A 715 -9.80 -22.74 4.64
C ASN A 715 -10.03 -22.85 3.12
N VAL A 716 -9.78 -21.77 2.38
CA VAL A 716 -10.09 -21.72 0.93
C VAL A 716 -9.33 -22.81 0.17
N HIS A 717 -8.09 -23.08 0.58
CA HIS A 717 -7.25 -24.15 0.05
C HIS A 717 -7.85 -25.56 0.21
N GLU A 718 -8.75 -25.76 1.18
CA GLU A 718 -9.43 -27.05 1.41
C GLU A 718 -10.78 -27.17 0.69
N ARG A 719 -11.25 -26.09 0.03
CA ARG A 719 -12.52 -26.13 -0.68
C ARG A 719 -12.39 -27.00 -1.92
N GLU A 720 -13.39 -27.84 -2.15
CA GLU A 720 -13.46 -28.73 -3.31
C GLU A 720 -13.75 -27.93 -4.59
N ILE A 721 -12.98 -28.19 -5.64
CA ILE A 721 -13.25 -27.70 -6.98
C ILE A 721 -14.37 -28.56 -7.57
N PRO A 722 -15.50 -27.97 -8.00
CA PRO A 722 -16.63 -28.76 -8.50
C PRO A 722 -16.25 -29.66 -9.67
N TYR A 723 -16.64 -30.93 -9.59
CA TYR A 723 -16.50 -31.94 -10.63
C TYR A 723 -17.88 -32.30 -11.18
N ASP A 724 -17.99 -32.40 -12.51
CA ASP A 724 -19.19 -32.90 -13.17
C ASP A 724 -18.88 -34.26 -13.82
N PRO A 725 -19.47 -35.36 -13.30
CA PRO A 725 -19.25 -36.69 -13.84
C PRO A 725 -19.88 -36.92 -15.22
N GLN A 726 -20.87 -36.11 -15.64
CA GLN A 726 -21.52 -36.28 -16.94
C GLN A 726 -20.63 -35.83 -18.10
N ILE A 727 -19.77 -34.83 -17.86
CA ILE A 727 -18.85 -34.28 -18.85
C ILE A 727 -17.37 -34.52 -18.50
N ASP A 728 -17.10 -35.31 -17.46
CA ASP A 728 -15.76 -35.63 -16.90
C ASP A 728 -14.86 -34.37 -16.83
N ALA A 729 -15.36 -33.32 -16.18
CA ALA A 729 -14.70 -32.02 -16.15
C ALA A 729 -14.75 -31.35 -14.78
N TYR A 730 -13.72 -30.55 -14.48
CA TYR A 730 -13.64 -29.71 -13.30
C TYR A 730 -13.98 -28.26 -13.62
N ARG A 731 -14.65 -27.55 -12.71
CA ARG A 731 -15.03 -26.14 -12.89
C ARG A 731 -13.98 -25.20 -12.30
N TYR A 732 -13.13 -24.64 -13.16
CA TYR A 732 -12.09 -23.68 -12.77
C TYR A 732 -12.29 -22.31 -13.44
N LYS A 733 -12.26 -21.23 -12.66
CA LYS A 733 -12.49 -19.83 -13.12
C LYS A 733 -13.72 -19.67 -14.02
N GLY A 734 -14.79 -20.39 -13.70
CA GLY A 734 -16.06 -20.34 -14.43
C GLY A 734 -16.11 -21.16 -15.73
N LYS A 735 -15.03 -21.87 -16.08
CA LYS A 735 -14.95 -22.76 -17.23
C LYS A 735 -14.88 -24.22 -16.80
N TRP A 736 -15.49 -25.11 -17.57
CA TRP A 736 -15.33 -26.55 -17.41
C TRP A 736 -14.09 -27.01 -18.16
N ILE A 737 -13.18 -27.68 -17.45
CA ILE A 737 -11.93 -28.20 -18.00
C ILE A 737 -11.99 -29.72 -17.95
N PRO A 738 -12.02 -30.40 -19.11
CA PRO A 738 -12.04 -31.85 -19.18
C PRO A 738 -10.84 -32.46 -18.46
N ARG A 739 -11.04 -33.55 -17.72
CA ARG A 739 -9.99 -34.26 -17.00
C ARG A 739 -8.88 -34.75 -17.92
N SER A 740 -9.20 -35.09 -19.16
CA SER A 740 -8.24 -35.49 -20.20
C SER A 740 -7.16 -34.43 -20.50
N LYS A 741 -7.44 -33.14 -20.23
CA LYS A 741 -6.53 -32.01 -20.39
C LYS A 741 -5.68 -31.70 -19.15
N LEU A 742 -5.81 -32.51 -18.10
CA LEU A 742 -5.13 -32.30 -16.83
C LEU A 742 -4.03 -33.35 -16.65
N THR A 743 -2.96 -32.93 -15.98
CA THR A 743 -1.90 -33.80 -15.48
C THR A 743 -1.87 -33.67 -13.96
N ILE A 744 -1.62 -34.79 -13.27
CA ILE A 744 -1.54 -34.85 -11.81
C ILE A 744 -0.11 -35.23 -11.44
N ASP A 745 0.53 -34.42 -10.61
CA ASP A 745 1.84 -34.72 -10.02
C ASP A 745 1.67 -35.82 -8.96
N PRO A 746 2.39 -36.95 -9.09
CA PRO A 746 2.22 -38.08 -8.17
C PRO A 746 2.70 -37.78 -6.74
N ASP A 747 3.56 -36.77 -6.55
CA ASP A 747 4.20 -36.49 -5.26
C ASP A 747 3.41 -35.46 -4.47
N SER A 748 3.13 -34.32 -5.10
CA SER A 748 2.40 -33.21 -4.50
C SER A 748 0.88 -33.36 -4.62
N GLY A 749 0.41 -34.13 -5.60
CA GLY A 749 -1.00 -34.14 -6.01
C GLY A 749 -1.39 -32.91 -6.83
N ALA A 750 -0.47 -32.01 -7.15
CA ALA A 750 -0.75 -30.81 -7.94
C ALA A 750 -1.39 -31.17 -9.29
N VAL A 751 -2.44 -30.44 -9.67
CA VAL A 751 -3.12 -30.64 -10.95
C VAL A 751 -2.86 -29.44 -11.85
N TYR A 752 -2.31 -29.68 -13.03
CA TYR A 752 -1.96 -28.64 -14.01
C TYR A 752 -2.50 -28.96 -15.41
N LEU A 753 -2.57 -27.93 -16.25
CA LEU A 753 -3.03 -28.04 -17.63
C LEU A 753 -1.94 -28.62 -18.53
N LYS A 754 -2.28 -29.63 -19.33
CA LYS A 754 -1.36 -30.22 -20.33
C LYS A 754 -0.89 -29.18 -21.34
N GLY A 755 0.41 -29.17 -21.63
CA GLY A 755 1.03 -28.31 -22.63
C GLY A 755 1.17 -26.84 -22.20
N HIS A 756 0.98 -26.53 -20.92
CA HIS A 756 1.16 -25.19 -20.36
C HIS A 756 2.27 -25.18 -19.31
N GLY A 757 3.50 -24.89 -19.76
CA GLY A 757 4.63 -24.62 -18.86
C GLY A 757 5.03 -25.84 -18.01
N GLU A 758 5.50 -26.90 -18.67
CA GLU A 758 5.85 -28.17 -18.01
C GLU A 758 7.37 -28.34 -17.82
N ASN A 759 8.18 -27.49 -18.44
CA ASN A 759 9.63 -27.66 -18.50
C ASN A 759 10.31 -27.29 -17.18
N LEU A 760 9.86 -26.21 -16.54
CA LEU A 760 10.38 -25.73 -15.26
C LEU A 760 9.30 -25.81 -14.18
N HIS A 761 9.71 -26.04 -12.94
CA HIS A 761 8.81 -25.98 -11.78
C HIS A 761 8.08 -24.63 -11.72
N SER A 762 8.79 -23.54 -12.01
CA SER A 762 8.25 -22.18 -12.02
C SER A 762 7.18 -21.90 -13.08
N GLU A 763 7.10 -22.69 -14.15
CA GLU A 763 6.19 -22.46 -15.28
C GLU A 763 4.83 -23.14 -15.10
N ARG A 764 4.70 -24.07 -14.13
CA ARG A 764 3.52 -24.90 -13.95
C ARG A 764 2.28 -24.07 -13.61
N HIS A 765 1.22 -24.22 -14.40
CA HIS A 765 -0.08 -23.61 -14.10
C HIS A 765 -0.98 -24.54 -13.27
N THR A 766 -0.80 -24.53 -11.95
CA THR A 766 -1.59 -25.35 -11.02
C THR A 766 -3.01 -24.81 -10.85
N ILE A 767 -4.00 -25.68 -11.06
CA ILE A 767 -5.43 -25.37 -10.91
C ILE A 767 -5.98 -25.82 -9.55
N GLY A 768 -5.32 -26.78 -8.89
CA GLY A 768 -5.71 -27.34 -7.60
C GLY A 768 -4.77 -28.47 -7.17
N VAL A 769 -5.10 -29.16 -6.09
CA VAL A 769 -4.33 -30.29 -5.54
C VAL A 769 -5.25 -31.47 -5.21
N MET A 770 -4.89 -32.65 -5.66
CA MET A 770 -5.59 -33.89 -5.35
C MET A 770 -5.24 -34.37 -3.94
N LYS A 771 -6.27 -34.47 -3.08
CA LYS A 771 -6.17 -35.10 -1.75
C LYS A 771 -7.42 -35.89 -1.45
N ASP A 772 -7.26 -37.06 -0.85
CA ASP A 772 -8.36 -37.90 -0.39
C ASP A 772 -9.42 -38.18 -1.49
N GLY A 773 -8.95 -38.35 -2.74
CA GLY A 773 -9.82 -38.57 -3.91
C GLY A 773 -10.55 -37.33 -4.45
N LYS A 774 -10.30 -36.14 -3.89
CA LYS A 774 -10.95 -34.87 -4.25
C LYS A 774 -9.97 -33.83 -4.76
N LEU A 775 -10.39 -33.06 -5.77
CA LEU A 775 -9.62 -31.91 -6.24
C LEU A 775 -9.92 -30.71 -5.36
N LEU A 776 -8.96 -30.30 -4.54
CA LEU A 776 -9.07 -29.13 -3.67
C LEU A 776 -8.41 -27.92 -4.33
N HIS A 777 -8.81 -26.71 -3.91
CA HIS A 777 -8.24 -25.47 -4.42
C HIS A 777 -6.74 -25.34 -4.20
N GLY A 778 -6.21 -25.83 -3.07
CA GLY A 778 -4.80 -25.70 -2.71
C GLY A 778 -4.30 -24.26 -2.64
N PHE A 779 -2.98 -24.10 -2.71
CA PHE A 779 -2.30 -22.82 -2.87
C PHE A 779 -1.98 -22.56 -4.34
N HIS A 780 -1.66 -21.30 -4.70
CA HIS A 780 -1.40 -20.93 -6.09
C HIS A 780 0.04 -21.24 -6.55
N THR A 781 0.74 -22.10 -5.81
CA THR A 781 2.13 -22.50 -6.05
C THR A 781 2.19 -23.59 -7.11
N PRO A 782 3.36 -23.82 -7.72
CA PRO A 782 3.57 -24.95 -8.63
C PRO A 782 3.20 -26.31 -8.04
N THR A 783 3.36 -26.51 -6.73
CA THR A 783 2.98 -27.76 -6.03
C THR A 783 1.53 -27.80 -5.55
N GLY A 784 0.78 -26.69 -5.62
CA GLY A 784 -0.51 -26.57 -4.95
C GLY A 784 -0.44 -26.60 -3.41
N LEU A 785 0.77 -26.66 -2.85
CA LEU A 785 1.10 -26.73 -1.42
C LEU A 785 1.95 -25.51 -1.00
N LEU A 786 2.13 -25.30 0.29
CA LEU A 786 3.05 -24.28 0.80
C LEU A 786 4.50 -24.70 0.51
N GLU A 787 5.25 -23.82 -0.14
CA GLU A 787 6.64 -24.08 -0.56
C GLU A 787 7.64 -23.70 0.52
N PHE A 788 7.82 -24.60 1.50
CA PHE A 788 8.98 -24.55 2.39
C PHE A 788 10.26 -24.60 1.56
N TYR A 789 10.32 -25.56 0.63
CA TYR A 789 11.39 -25.67 -0.36
C TYR A 789 10.93 -25.09 -1.70
N SER A 790 11.52 -23.98 -2.12
CA SER A 790 11.22 -23.40 -3.43
C SER A 790 12.22 -23.90 -4.47
N LYS A 791 11.82 -24.94 -5.21
CA LYS A 791 12.60 -25.50 -6.31
C LYS A 791 12.87 -24.46 -7.42
N THR A 792 11.99 -23.48 -7.56
CA THR A 792 12.20 -22.32 -8.44
C THR A 792 13.52 -21.60 -8.16
N PHE A 793 13.91 -21.39 -6.90
CA PHE A 793 15.19 -20.77 -6.59
C PHE A 793 16.38 -21.65 -7.03
N VAL A 794 16.27 -22.97 -6.88
CA VAL A 794 17.30 -23.90 -7.35
C VAL A 794 17.43 -23.86 -8.88
N GLU A 795 16.30 -23.90 -9.60
CA GLU A 795 16.26 -23.80 -11.07
C GLU A 795 16.80 -22.47 -11.59
N TRP A 796 16.64 -21.40 -10.80
CA TRP A 796 17.18 -20.07 -11.10
C TRP A 796 18.63 -19.86 -10.62
N ASN A 797 19.32 -20.91 -10.18
CA ASN A 797 20.70 -20.90 -9.69
C ASN A 797 20.94 -20.14 -8.36
N TRP A 798 19.96 -20.19 -7.45
CA TRP A 798 20.04 -19.62 -6.10
C TRP A 798 19.71 -20.67 -5.01
N PRO A 799 20.36 -21.85 -4.98
CA PRO A 799 20.02 -22.93 -4.06
C PRO A 799 20.18 -22.57 -2.57
N GLU A 800 21.07 -21.65 -2.24
CA GLU A 800 21.30 -21.19 -0.87
C GLU A 800 20.06 -20.53 -0.23
N TYR A 801 19.14 -20.03 -1.06
CA TYR A 801 17.94 -19.28 -0.70
C TYR A 801 16.64 -20.08 -0.84
N ALA A 802 16.71 -21.33 -1.29
CA ALA A 802 15.55 -22.16 -1.57
C ALA A 802 14.75 -22.57 -0.31
N ILE A 803 15.30 -22.39 0.90
CA ILE A 803 14.64 -22.65 2.19
C ILE A 803 14.79 -21.45 3.15
N PRO A 804 13.92 -21.30 4.16
CA PRO A 804 14.10 -20.30 5.22
C PRO A 804 15.40 -20.53 6.00
N TYR A 805 16.31 -19.56 5.99
CA TYR A 805 17.62 -19.67 6.65
C TYR A 805 18.15 -18.29 7.07
N TYR A 806 18.96 -18.25 8.13
CA TYR A 806 19.69 -17.04 8.54
C TYR A 806 21.13 -17.39 8.99
N PRO A 807 22.17 -16.67 8.53
CA PRO A 807 23.56 -17.00 8.87
C PRO A 807 23.87 -16.95 10.37
N LYS A 808 24.54 -17.98 10.90
CA LYS A 808 24.84 -18.14 12.34
C LYS A 808 26.23 -17.62 12.71
N THR A 809 27.21 -17.88 11.86
CA THR A 809 28.63 -17.56 12.09
C THR A 809 29.07 -16.37 11.24
N LYS A 810 30.26 -15.84 11.53
CA LYS A 810 30.84 -14.73 10.77
C LYS A 810 31.16 -15.15 9.32
N GLU A 811 31.65 -16.37 9.15
CA GLU A 811 31.99 -16.97 7.85
C GLU A 811 30.73 -17.16 7.01
N GLU A 812 29.65 -17.67 7.61
CA GLU A 812 28.36 -17.78 6.93
C GLU A 812 27.81 -16.40 6.54
N ARG A 813 27.91 -15.39 7.42
CA ARG A 813 27.47 -14.02 7.11
C ARG A 813 28.21 -13.42 5.91
N GLN A 814 29.49 -13.72 5.76
CA GLN A 814 30.28 -13.30 4.60
C GLN A 814 29.85 -14.02 3.32
N LYS A 815 29.58 -15.33 3.39
CA LYS A 815 29.13 -16.13 2.24
C LYS A 815 27.71 -15.79 1.80
N LEU A 816 26.80 -15.56 2.75
CA LEU A 816 25.37 -15.32 2.52
C LEU A 816 25.01 -13.85 2.71
N ILE A 817 25.87 -12.98 2.19
CA ILE A 817 25.80 -11.53 2.42
C ILE A 817 24.43 -10.95 2.03
N HIS A 818 23.74 -11.51 1.03
CA HIS A 818 22.43 -11.04 0.55
C HIS A 818 21.27 -11.18 1.55
N VAL A 819 21.44 -11.96 2.62
CA VAL A 819 20.45 -12.10 3.70
C VAL A 819 20.94 -11.56 5.04
N VAL A 820 22.11 -10.92 5.06
CA VAL A 820 22.63 -10.19 6.22
C VAL A 820 22.29 -8.72 6.07
N THR A 821 21.64 -8.14 7.07
CA THR A 821 21.30 -6.72 7.06
C THR A 821 22.56 -5.84 6.92
N HIS A 822 22.49 -4.80 6.08
CA HIS A 822 23.56 -3.82 5.91
C HIS A 822 23.73 -2.93 7.15
N VAL A 823 22.79 -2.97 8.10
CA VAL A 823 22.88 -2.31 9.41
C VAL A 823 23.14 -3.30 10.56
N HIS A 824 23.72 -4.46 10.24
CA HIS A 824 24.14 -5.43 11.25
C HIS A 824 25.07 -4.79 12.29
N HIS A 825 24.98 -5.24 13.55
CA HIS A 825 25.82 -4.68 14.62
C HIS A 825 27.32 -4.85 14.37
N ASP A 826 27.74 -5.84 13.58
CA ASP A 826 29.14 -6.03 13.16
C ASP A 826 29.68 -4.83 12.34
N HIS A 827 28.81 -3.98 11.80
CA HIS A 827 29.19 -2.77 11.07
C HIS A 827 29.27 -1.51 11.96
N MET A 828 28.87 -1.60 13.24
CA MET A 828 28.86 -0.49 14.20
C MET A 828 30.18 -0.44 14.98
N VAL A 829 31.28 -0.15 14.29
CA VAL A 829 32.64 -0.20 14.87
C VAL A 829 33.04 1.11 15.54
N GLU A 830 32.48 2.24 15.11
CA GLU A 830 32.78 3.55 15.64
C GLU A 830 31.95 3.83 16.92
N PRO A 831 32.52 4.52 17.93
CA PRO A 831 31.78 4.82 19.17
C PRO A 831 30.50 5.64 18.94
N ASN A 832 30.46 6.46 17.88
CA ASN A 832 29.31 7.29 17.53
C ASN A 832 28.50 6.71 16.35
N ALA A 833 28.66 5.41 16.04
CA ALA A 833 27.85 4.72 15.04
C ALA A 833 26.51 4.27 15.61
N PHE A 834 25.46 4.45 14.80
CA PHE A 834 24.10 4.03 15.11
C PHE A 834 23.41 3.45 13.88
N VAL A 835 22.38 2.64 14.13
CA VAL A 835 21.36 2.36 13.13
C VAL A 835 20.34 3.49 13.13
N LEU A 836 20.09 4.12 12.00
CA LEU A 836 18.93 4.99 11.81
C LEU A 836 17.72 4.15 11.43
N ASN A 837 16.65 4.24 12.21
CA ASN A 837 15.31 3.74 11.90
C ASN A 837 14.40 4.85 11.38
N PRO A 838 14.27 5.03 10.05
CA PRO A 838 13.43 6.06 9.49
C PRO A 838 11.97 5.65 9.23
N ILE A 839 11.62 4.36 9.35
CA ILE A 839 10.50 3.76 8.60
C ILE A 839 9.19 3.75 9.41
N TYR A 840 9.10 4.56 10.45
CA TYR A 840 7.89 4.68 11.27
C TYR A 840 7.13 5.97 10.96
N ARG A 841 5.84 5.97 11.30
CA ARG A 841 4.91 7.05 10.99
C ARG A 841 4.30 7.61 12.25
N LEU A 842 4.17 8.93 12.31
CA LEU A 842 3.31 9.55 13.31
C LEU A 842 1.83 9.25 12.96
N PRO A 843 0.95 9.01 13.94
CA PRO A 843 -0.43 8.59 13.68
C PRO A 843 -1.25 9.54 12.81
N TYR A 844 -0.93 10.81 12.88
CA TYR A 844 -1.59 11.91 12.18
C TYR A 844 -0.91 12.27 10.86
N ASN A 845 0.33 11.83 10.58
CA ASN A 845 1.03 12.15 9.34
C ASN A 845 1.00 11.00 8.31
N ILE A 846 0.99 11.36 7.03
CA ILE A 846 1.06 10.42 5.91
C ILE A 846 1.79 11.03 4.70
N HIS A 847 2.98 10.49 4.48
CA HIS A 847 3.94 10.85 3.42
C HIS A 847 3.96 12.36 3.16
N THR A 848 3.58 12.75 1.94
CA THR A 848 3.62 14.10 1.42
C THR A 848 2.26 14.80 1.46
N ARG A 849 1.24 14.20 2.10
CA ARG A 849 -0.18 14.60 1.94
C ARG A 849 -0.85 15.10 3.22
N SER A 850 -0.28 14.80 4.39
CA SER A 850 -0.78 15.35 5.66
C SER A 850 -0.21 16.72 5.97
N VAL A 851 0.95 17.05 5.40
CA VAL A 851 1.76 18.15 5.90
C VAL A 851 1.16 19.53 5.62
N ASN A 852 0.22 19.61 4.67
CA ASN A 852 -0.56 20.84 4.45
C ASN A 852 -1.97 20.80 5.05
N ALA A 853 -2.33 19.73 5.76
CA ALA A 853 -3.61 19.65 6.45
C ALA A 853 -3.48 20.27 7.85
N LYS A 854 -4.04 21.47 8.01
CA LYS A 854 -3.91 22.28 9.24
C LYS A 854 -4.17 21.49 10.53
N TRP A 855 -5.28 20.75 10.59
CA TRP A 855 -5.66 19.97 11.78
C TRP A 855 -4.64 18.88 12.13
N LEU A 856 -4.03 18.24 11.13
CA LEU A 856 -3.02 17.21 11.36
C LEU A 856 -1.71 17.84 11.85
N MET A 857 -1.37 19.01 11.31
CA MET A 857 -0.17 19.74 11.70
C MET A 857 -0.24 20.29 13.11
N GLU A 858 -1.39 20.81 13.52
CA GLU A 858 -1.66 21.26 14.89
C GLU A 858 -1.43 20.13 15.91
N ILE A 859 -2.00 18.94 15.66
CA ILE A 859 -1.84 17.77 16.53
C ILE A 859 -0.38 17.30 16.58
N SER A 860 0.33 17.38 15.45
CA SER A 860 1.74 17.00 15.36
C SER A 860 2.71 17.98 16.04
N GLN A 861 2.24 19.20 16.31
CA GLN A 861 3.05 20.36 16.68
C GLN A 861 4.22 20.63 15.71
N ASN A 862 4.18 20.06 14.51
CA ASN A 862 5.19 20.21 13.46
C ASN A 862 6.63 19.79 13.87
N HIS A 863 6.77 18.92 14.88
CA HIS A 863 8.08 18.45 15.35
C HIS A 863 8.44 17.07 14.75
N ASN A 864 9.65 16.95 14.19
CA ASN A 864 10.24 15.66 13.80
C ASN A 864 11.65 15.51 14.38
N PRO A 865 11.75 15.24 15.69
CA PRO A 865 13.02 15.09 16.36
C PRO A 865 13.70 13.76 16.02
N VAL A 866 15.01 13.72 16.23
CA VAL A 866 15.81 12.48 16.22
C VAL A 866 15.82 11.91 17.63
N TRP A 867 15.13 10.79 17.82
CA TRP A 867 15.11 10.10 19.11
C TRP A 867 16.41 9.32 19.29
N ILE A 868 17.03 9.47 20.45
CA ILE A 868 18.26 8.79 20.85
C ILE A 868 18.10 8.21 22.25
N TYR A 869 18.63 7.02 22.50
CA TYR A 869 18.56 6.40 23.82
C TYR A 869 19.27 7.28 24.86
N GLU A 870 18.68 7.49 26.04
CA GLU A 870 19.25 8.41 27.05
C GLU A 870 20.69 8.06 27.44
N GLY A 871 21.01 6.77 27.56
CA GLY A 871 22.37 6.32 27.86
C GLY A 871 23.37 6.66 26.75
N ASP A 872 22.95 6.56 25.49
CA ASP A 872 23.77 6.93 24.33
C ASP A 872 23.92 8.46 24.21
N ALA A 873 22.85 9.20 24.45
CA ALA A 873 22.89 10.66 24.47
C ALA A 873 23.84 11.19 25.55
N LYS A 874 23.75 10.63 26.76
CA LYS A 874 24.66 10.96 27.88
C LYS A 874 26.11 10.65 27.52
N ARG A 875 26.37 9.49 26.90
CA ARG A 875 27.70 9.08 26.45
C ARG A 875 28.31 10.03 25.41
N LEU A 876 27.47 10.64 24.57
CA LEU A 876 27.89 11.59 23.52
C LEU A 876 27.78 13.07 23.94
N GLY A 877 27.35 13.38 25.16
CA GLY A 877 27.15 14.76 25.60
C GLY A 877 26.00 15.51 24.89
N ILE A 878 25.04 14.77 24.33
CA ILE A 878 23.86 15.28 23.63
C ILE A 878 22.73 15.52 24.63
N LYS A 879 22.18 16.73 24.61
CA LYS A 879 21.02 17.15 25.40
C LYS A 879 19.77 17.24 24.52
N ARG A 880 18.62 17.34 25.17
CA ARG A 880 17.35 17.63 24.48
C ARG A 880 17.50 18.93 23.69
N GLU A 881 17.02 18.91 22.44
CA GLU A 881 17.04 20.05 21.52
C GLU A 881 18.45 20.51 21.11
N ASP A 882 19.50 19.73 21.37
CA ASP A 882 20.76 19.94 20.68
C ASP A 882 20.56 19.62 19.18
N PRO A 883 21.04 20.47 18.25
CA PRO A 883 21.19 20.07 16.87
C PRO A 883 22.25 18.98 16.80
N ILE A 884 22.00 17.94 16.02
CA ILE A 884 22.96 16.88 15.75
C ILE A 884 23.08 16.67 14.25
N ARG A 885 24.31 16.53 13.78
CA ARG A 885 24.61 16.11 12.42
C ARG A 885 24.55 14.58 12.35
N VAL A 886 23.73 14.08 11.44
CA VAL A 886 23.57 12.65 11.16
C VAL A 886 24.15 12.36 9.79
N ARG A 887 25.40 11.86 9.76
CA ARG A 887 26.12 11.49 8.54
C ARG A 887 25.72 10.09 8.10
N VAL A 888 25.35 9.91 6.84
CA VAL A 888 24.89 8.62 6.29
C VAL A 888 26.04 7.91 5.61
N VAL A 889 26.35 6.71 6.08
CA VAL A 889 27.42 5.86 5.54
C VAL A 889 26.80 4.61 4.95
N ASP A 890 27.06 4.35 3.68
CA ASP A 890 26.68 3.09 3.06
C ASP A 890 27.68 2.00 3.44
N THR A 891 27.22 0.96 4.13
CA THR A 891 28.08 -0.14 4.59
C THR A 891 28.45 -1.11 3.47
N VAL A 892 27.79 -1.03 2.31
CA VAL A 892 28.08 -1.89 1.15
C VAL A 892 29.21 -1.31 0.32
N SER A 893 29.15 -0.02 -0.02
CA SER A 893 30.17 0.67 -0.83
C SER A 893 31.23 1.38 0.00
N GLY A 894 30.99 1.63 1.29
CA GLY A 894 31.85 2.46 2.14
C GLY A 894 31.70 3.97 1.87
N ILE A 895 30.81 4.37 0.95
CA ILE A 895 30.65 5.76 0.53
C ILE A 895 29.82 6.52 1.58
N GLU A 896 30.32 7.70 1.96
CA GLU A 896 29.52 8.70 2.65
C GLU A 896 28.74 9.53 1.64
N VAL A 897 27.41 9.48 1.72
CA VAL A 897 26.50 10.10 0.73
C VAL A 897 26.18 11.55 1.12
N GLY A 898 26.24 11.86 2.40
CA GLY A 898 25.96 13.20 2.93
C GLY A 898 25.44 13.15 4.35
N TYR A 899 24.87 14.27 4.80
CA TYR A 899 24.31 14.40 6.15
C TYR A 899 23.05 15.26 6.17
N PHE A 900 22.28 15.10 7.24
CA PHE A 900 21.24 16.06 7.62
C PHE A 900 21.45 16.51 9.07
N VAL A 901 20.86 17.64 9.45
CA VAL A 901 20.91 18.17 10.82
C VAL A 901 19.53 18.11 11.43
N GLY A 902 19.35 17.30 12.47
CA GLY A 902 18.09 17.11 13.19
C GLY A 902 18.22 17.51 14.66
N MET A 903 17.08 17.73 15.33
CA MET A 903 17.06 18.10 16.75
C MET A 903 16.95 16.83 17.61
N ALA A 904 17.89 16.61 18.51
CA ALA A 904 17.94 15.40 19.33
C ALA A 904 16.91 15.43 20.46
N ILE A 905 16.27 14.28 20.72
CA ILE A 905 15.49 14.04 21.94
C ILE A 905 15.99 12.74 22.60
N PRO A 906 16.71 12.85 23.72
CA PRO A 906 16.99 11.71 24.60
C PRO A 906 15.69 11.07 25.10
N THR A 907 15.57 9.75 25.00
CA THR A 907 14.39 8.98 25.46
C THR A 907 14.72 7.52 25.75
N GLN A 908 14.01 6.91 26.70
CA GLN A 908 14.05 5.45 26.94
C GLN A 908 13.24 4.65 25.89
N ALA A 909 12.45 5.33 25.05
CA ALA A 909 11.53 4.73 24.08
C ALA A 909 12.22 4.24 22.79
N THR A 910 13.55 4.12 22.77
CA THR A 910 14.32 3.57 21.66
C THR A 910 15.40 2.63 22.18
N ARG A 911 15.68 1.59 21.41
CA ARG A 911 16.75 0.64 21.70
C ARG A 911 18.13 1.33 21.73
N PRO A 912 19.03 0.97 22.65
CA PRO A 912 20.43 1.41 22.62
C PRO A 912 21.10 1.08 21.27
N GLY A 913 21.88 2.02 20.74
CA GLY A 913 22.53 1.92 19.42
C GLY A 913 21.62 2.18 18.22
N VAL A 914 20.35 2.58 18.44
CA VAL A 914 19.38 2.90 17.38
C VAL A 914 18.84 4.32 17.54
N LEU A 915 18.91 5.10 16.47
CA LEU A 915 18.22 6.39 16.32
C LEU A 915 16.86 6.19 15.64
N ALA A 916 15.86 6.98 16.01
CA ALA A 916 14.58 7.00 15.31
C ALA A 916 14.21 8.41 14.86
N CYS A 917 14.09 8.62 13.55
CA CYS A 917 13.66 9.89 12.95
C CYS A 917 12.60 9.62 11.87
N SER A 918 11.37 10.11 12.04
CA SER A 918 10.28 9.73 11.13
C SER A 918 10.51 10.29 9.73
N HIS A 919 10.26 9.49 8.69
CA HIS A 919 10.41 9.93 7.29
C HIS A 919 9.29 10.86 6.78
N HIS A 920 8.43 11.40 7.64
CA HIS A 920 7.17 12.07 7.28
C HIS A 920 7.20 13.61 7.23
N SER A 921 8.39 14.18 7.38
CA SER A 921 8.59 15.54 7.82
C SER A 921 9.79 16.16 7.08
N GLY A 922 9.97 17.48 7.18
CA GLY A 922 11.00 18.17 6.39
C GLY A 922 10.58 18.42 4.95
N ARG A 923 9.31 18.76 4.74
CA ARG A 923 8.80 19.26 3.46
C ARG A 923 9.38 20.66 3.21
N TRP A 924 9.55 21.02 1.95
CA TRP A 924 10.18 22.29 1.63
C TRP A 924 9.57 23.00 0.43
N ARG A 925 9.69 24.33 0.44
CA ARG A 925 9.32 25.20 -0.68
C ARG A 925 10.45 26.16 -0.97
N VAL A 926 10.61 26.54 -2.23
CA VAL A 926 11.63 27.53 -2.67
C VAL A 926 11.06 28.94 -2.78
N ARG A 927 9.74 29.10 -2.71
CA ARG A 927 9.02 30.38 -2.66
C ARG A 927 7.77 30.24 -1.79
N ASN A 928 7.33 31.36 -1.20
CA ASN A 928 6.09 31.41 -0.42
C ASN A 928 4.84 31.51 -1.31
N THR A 929 4.95 32.21 -2.45
CA THR A 929 3.88 32.39 -3.43
C THR A 929 4.40 32.25 -4.86
N VAL A 930 3.48 31.97 -5.79
CA VAL A 930 3.70 32.13 -7.23
C VAL A 930 2.66 33.04 -7.83
N LYS A 931 3.12 34.00 -8.64
CA LYS A 931 2.27 34.79 -9.51
C LYS A 931 2.04 34.00 -10.80
N VAL A 932 0.78 33.80 -11.16
CA VAL A 932 0.40 33.13 -12.40
C VAL A 932 -0.11 34.18 -13.38
N GLU A 933 0.48 34.21 -14.57
CA GLU A 933 0.00 35.09 -15.64
C GLU A 933 -1.45 34.72 -16.02
N GLY A 934 -2.32 35.73 -16.14
CA GLY A 934 -3.75 35.53 -16.38
C GLY A 934 -4.58 35.18 -15.13
N PHE A 935 -4.01 35.27 -13.92
CA PHE A 935 -4.74 35.13 -12.66
C PHE A 935 -4.42 36.29 -11.71
N ASN A 936 -5.46 36.95 -11.20
CA ASN A 936 -5.35 38.22 -10.47
C ASN A 936 -4.91 38.07 -9.00
N GLN A 937 -4.68 36.84 -8.55
CA GLN A 937 -4.25 36.52 -7.19
C GLN A 937 -2.97 35.69 -7.23
N GLU A 938 -2.13 35.82 -6.22
CA GLU A 938 -0.99 34.92 -6.06
C GLU A 938 -1.44 33.61 -5.43
N LEU A 939 -0.86 32.49 -5.87
CA LEU A 939 -1.09 31.19 -5.25
C LEU A 939 -0.05 30.98 -4.15
N THR A 940 -0.50 30.67 -2.93
CA THR A 940 0.37 30.25 -1.82
C THR A 940 0.81 28.79 -1.97
N ILE A 941 1.90 28.44 -1.29
CA ILE A 941 2.59 27.16 -1.46
C ILE A 941 2.88 26.52 -0.11
N MET A 942 2.17 25.44 0.20
CA MET A 942 2.39 24.57 1.37
C MET A 942 2.65 25.33 2.68
N SER A 943 1.83 26.33 2.98
CA SER A 943 2.05 27.34 4.01
C SER A 943 2.08 26.79 5.43
N TYR A 944 1.51 25.61 5.68
CA TYR A 944 1.30 25.06 7.03
C TYR A 944 2.35 24.08 7.54
N GLY A 945 3.13 23.50 6.65
CA GLY A 945 4.04 22.43 7.04
C GLY A 945 5.27 22.27 6.16
N SER A 946 5.52 23.18 5.23
CA SER A 946 6.83 23.27 4.57
C SER A 946 7.67 24.36 5.19
N ALA A 947 9.00 24.23 5.15
CA ALA A 947 9.90 25.33 5.44
C ALA A 947 10.37 25.99 4.13
N HIS A 948 10.64 27.29 4.17
CA HIS A 948 11.24 27.99 3.04
C HIS A 948 12.73 27.64 2.99
N ALA A 949 13.14 27.03 1.89
CA ALA A 949 14.48 26.50 1.70
C ALA A 949 15.21 27.20 0.55
N GLN A 950 16.50 27.46 0.76
CA GLN A 950 17.44 27.74 -0.31
C GLN A 950 18.11 26.44 -0.73
N ILE A 951 18.02 26.11 -2.03
CA ILE A 951 18.67 24.94 -2.62
C ILE A 951 19.79 25.45 -3.54
N ASN A 952 21.02 24.99 -3.31
CA ASN A 952 22.18 25.33 -4.13
C ASN A 952 22.85 24.05 -4.65
N ASN A 953 23.50 24.17 -5.81
CA ASN A 953 24.36 23.15 -6.41
C ASN A 953 25.77 23.73 -6.59
N PRO A 954 26.54 23.94 -5.49
CA PRO A 954 27.83 24.64 -5.54
C PRO A 954 28.86 23.99 -6.47
N GLN A 955 28.78 22.67 -6.68
CA GLN A 955 29.64 21.91 -7.57
C GLN A 955 28.80 20.82 -8.23
N LYS A 956 29.22 20.31 -9.39
CA LYS A 956 28.49 19.26 -10.11
C LYS A 956 28.21 18.07 -9.16
N HIS A 957 26.95 17.65 -9.07
CA HIS A 957 26.47 16.56 -8.20
C HIS A 957 26.57 16.79 -6.68
N ILE A 958 26.95 17.99 -6.23
CA ILE A 958 26.99 18.33 -4.79
C ILE A 958 25.92 19.36 -4.49
N TRP A 959 24.93 18.94 -3.71
CA TRP A 959 23.77 19.76 -3.39
C TRP A 959 23.74 20.17 -1.91
N THR A 960 23.18 21.36 -1.65
CA THR A 960 22.92 21.82 -0.28
C THR A 960 21.51 22.38 -0.18
N VAL A 961 20.82 22.07 0.91
CA VAL A 961 19.55 22.70 1.29
C VAL A 961 19.74 23.40 2.64
N ARG A 962 19.39 24.68 2.71
CA ARG A 962 19.41 25.46 3.95
C ARG A 962 18.04 26.07 4.20
N TRP A 963 17.51 25.87 5.41
CA TRP A 963 16.29 26.52 5.86
C TRP A 963 16.54 28.03 6.01
N LYS A 964 15.76 28.84 5.30
CA LYS A 964 15.78 30.30 5.41
C LYS A 964 14.79 30.76 6.46
N GLU A 965 13.59 30.21 6.39
CA GLU A 965 12.47 30.52 7.26
C GLU A 965 11.73 29.21 7.56
N GLY A 966 11.14 29.09 8.75
CA GLY A 966 10.33 27.94 9.12
C GLY A 966 9.00 27.86 8.35
N VAL A 967 8.05 27.14 8.93
CA VAL A 967 6.63 27.27 8.55
C VAL A 967 6.21 28.73 8.74
N TYR A 968 5.36 29.20 7.83
CA TYR A 968 5.06 30.63 7.59
C TYR A 968 4.79 31.43 8.88
N ARG A 969 5.48 32.56 9.07
CA ARG A 969 5.42 33.40 10.28
C ARG A 969 4.19 34.30 10.27
N HIS A 970 3.47 34.30 11.40
CA HIS A 970 2.39 35.21 11.81
C HIS A 970 2.59 36.63 11.20
N GLU A 971 3.77 37.27 11.34
CA GLU A 971 4.03 38.67 10.94
C GLU A 971 3.79 39.12 9.46
N VAL A 972 3.50 38.24 8.49
CA VAL A 972 2.91 38.68 7.19
C VAL A 972 1.42 39.10 7.33
N GLU A 973 0.93 39.08 8.56
CA GLU A 973 -0.44 39.14 9.07
C GLU A 973 -1.35 40.34 8.85
N LYS A 974 -0.91 41.43 8.23
CA LYS A 974 -1.80 42.61 8.14
C LYS A 974 -2.06 43.14 6.73
N LYS A 975 -1.21 42.83 5.76
CA LYS A 975 -1.37 43.38 4.39
C LYS A 975 -2.05 42.43 3.40
N HIS A 976 -2.00 41.12 3.62
CA HIS A 976 -2.54 40.12 2.67
C HIS A 976 -3.84 39.43 3.14
N ASN A 977 -4.28 39.68 4.37
CA ASN A 977 -5.26 38.84 5.07
C ASN A 977 -6.67 38.82 4.45
N GLU A 978 -7.18 39.95 3.94
CA GLU A 978 -8.51 39.95 3.31
C GLU A 978 -8.51 39.38 1.88
N LYS A 979 -7.41 39.47 1.13
CA LYS A 979 -7.35 38.95 -0.25
C LYS A 979 -7.08 37.45 -0.28
N TRP A 980 -6.31 36.94 0.67
CA TRP A 980 -5.91 35.54 0.78
C TRP A 980 -7.07 34.64 1.24
N LEU A 981 -7.96 35.13 2.11
CA LEU A 981 -9.18 34.40 2.45
C LEU A 981 -10.14 34.25 1.25
N LYS A 982 -10.06 35.09 0.21
CA LYS A 982 -11.13 35.16 -0.82
C LYS A 982 -11.24 33.92 -1.71
N TRP A 983 -10.21 33.08 -1.79
CA TRP A 983 -10.24 31.92 -2.68
C TRP A 983 -9.53 30.70 -2.09
N PRO A 984 -10.09 29.48 -2.25
CA PRO A 984 -11.41 29.21 -2.82
C PRO A 984 -12.53 29.26 -1.77
N TYR A 985 -12.20 29.24 -0.46
CA TYR A 985 -13.19 29.07 0.62
C TYR A 985 -12.86 29.89 1.88
N PRO A 986 -13.18 31.21 1.89
CA PRO A 986 -12.90 32.11 3.02
C PRO A 986 -13.44 31.61 4.34
N GLU A 987 -14.64 31.05 4.33
CA GLU A 987 -15.35 30.58 5.51
C GLU A 987 -14.66 29.39 6.20
N PHE A 988 -13.99 28.52 5.44
CA PHE A 988 -13.25 27.36 5.98
C PHE A 988 -11.86 27.70 6.46
N ASN A 989 -11.31 28.84 6.02
CA ASN A 989 -9.94 29.25 6.31
C ASN A 989 -9.85 30.42 7.31
N LYS A 990 -10.99 30.87 7.88
CA LYS A 990 -11.03 31.97 8.87
C LYS A 990 -10.17 31.72 10.09
N ASP A 991 -9.99 30.46 10.45
CA ASP A 991 -9.26 30.01 11.63
C ASP A 991 -7.75 29.81 11.33
N ILE A 992 -7.26 30.21 10.15
CA ILE A 992 -5.81 30.28 9.90
C ILE A 992 -5.12 31.25 10.85
N LYS A 993 -5.80 32.34 11.22
CA LYS A 993 -5.24 33.40 12.08
C LYS A 993 -4.88 32.89 13.47
N GLU A 994 -5.36 31.70 13.83
CA GLU A 994 -5.10 31.02 15.10
C GLU A 994 -3.89 30.07 15.03
N VAL A 995 -3.21 29.95 13.88
CA VAL A 995 -2.00 29.13 13.73
C VAL A 995 -0.82 29.79 14.43
N TRP A 996 -0.25 29.10 15.42
CA TRP A 996 0.78 29.64 16.32
C TRP A 996 2.15 28.95 16.20
N TRP A 997 2.27 27.85 15.46
CA TRP A 997 3.53 27.09 15.35
C TRP A 997 4.47 27.63 14.26
N ASN A 998 5.77 27.76 14.59
CA ASN A 998 6.78 28.42 13.76
C ASN A 998 8.13 27.65 13.74
N GLY A 999 8.14 26.43 13.22
CA GLY A 999 9.34 25.58 13.17
C GLY A 999 9.66 25.04 11.78
N ALA A 1000 10.88 24.54 11.57
CA ALA A 1000 11.13 23.62 10.45
C ALA A 1000 10.32 22.34 10.71
N SER A 1001 9.55 21.88 9.73
CA SER A 1001 8.67 20.69 9.88
C SER A 1001 9.42 19.36 10.01
N GLY A 1002 10.73 19.41 10.22
CA GLY A 1002 11.66 18.28 10.23
C GLY A 1002 12.77 18.41 9.20
N VAL A 1003 13.29 17.26 8.77
CA VAL A 1003 14.44 17.12 7.86
C VAL A 1003 14.11 16.23 6.68
N TRP A 1004 14.61 16.59 5.50
CA TRP A 1004 14.47 15.77 4.30
C TRP A 1004 15.58 14.73 4.21
N GLN A 1005 15.52 13.73 5.09
CA GLN A 1005 16.54 12.69 5.24
C GLN A 1005 16.77 11.86 3.95
N ASN A 1006 15.73 11.63 3.15
CA ASN A 1006 15.81 10.81 1.94
C ASN A 1006 16.75 11.40 0.88
N ALA A 1007 17.00 12.72 0.91
CA ALA A 1007 17.92 13.39 0.00
C ALA A 1007 19.35 12.85 0.09
N VAL A 1008 19.74 12.32 1.24
CA VAL A 1008 21.10 11.82 1.53
C VAL A 1008 21.12 10.32 1.77
N PHE A 1009 20.03 9.62 1.43
CA PHE A 1009 20.02 8.16 1.46
C PHE A 1009 20.54 7.62 0.13
N PRO A 1010 21.55 6.73 0.12
CA PRO A 1010 21.99 6.05 -1.10
C PRO A 1010 20.86 5.19 -1.64
N ALA A 1011 20.70 5.13 -2.96
CA ALA A 1011 19.82 4.17 -3.61
C ALA A 1011 20.39 2.74 -3.51
N ASN A 1012 20.04 2.02 -2.44
CA ASN A 1012 20.51 0.67 -2.13
C ASN A 1012 19.37 -0.38 -2.24
N PRO A 1013 19.05 -0.88 -3.44
CA PRO A 1013 18.12 -2.01 -3.58
C PRO A 1013 18.65 -3.26 -2.89
N ASP A 1014 17.76 -4.00 -2.24
CA ASP A 1014 17.99 -5.40 -1.88
C ASP A 1014 18.21 -6.21 -3.18
N PRO A 1015 19.30 -6.98 -3.27
CA PRO A 1015 19.75 -7.57 -4.52
C PRO A 1015 18.82 -8.66 -5.08
N LEU A 1016 17.93 -9.22 -4.26
CA LEU A 1016 16.98 -10.23 -4.71
C LEU A 1016 15.58 -9.65 -4.85
N SER A 1017 15.06 -9.00 -3.81
CA SER A 1017 13.69 -8.47 -3.83
C SER A 1017 13.53 -7.16 -4.60
N GLY A 1018 14.62 -6.44 -4.89
CA GLY A 1018 14.60 -5.10 -5.46
C GLY A 1018 14.17 -4.00 -4.48
N MET A 1019 13.75 -4.38 -3.28
CA MET A 1019 13.25 -3.45 -2.26
C MET A 1019 14.35 -2.48 -1.81
N HIS A 1020 14.09 -1.18 -1.82
CA HIS A 1020 15.01 -0.20 -1.27
C HIS A 1020 15.19 -0.38 0.25
N CYS A 1021 16.44 -0.46 0.70
CA CYS A 1021 16.80 -0.68 2.09
C CYS A 1021 16.87 0.63 2.88
N TRP A 1022 15.85 0.90 3.69
CA TRP A 1022 15.64 2.20 4.33
C TRP A 1022 16.43 2.46 5.62
N HIS A 1023 16.77 1.44 6.42
CA HIS A 1023 17.67 1.61 7.56
C HIS A 1023 19.04 2.07 7.06
N LYS A 1024 19.76 2.86 7.85
CA LYS A 1024 21.08 3.35 7.47
C LYS A 1024 22.04 3.22 8.64
N LYS A 1025 23.30 2.88 8.38
CA LYS A 1025 24.38 3.19 9.32
C LYS A 1025 24.58 4.69 9.28
N VAL A 1026 24.64 5.30 10.47
CA VAL A 1026 24.90 6.73 10.60
C VAL A 1026 25.95 6.99 11.65
N LEU A 1027 26.72 8.06 11.45
CA LEU A 1027 27.62 8.63 12.45
C LEU A 1027 27.00 9.92 12.99
N VAL A 1028 27.00 10.07 14.31
CA VAL A 1028 26.42 11.23 14.99
C VAL A 1028 27.50 12.17 15.49
N GLU A 1029 27.32 13.46 15.21
CA GLU A 1029 28.14 14.56 15.71
C GLU A 1029 27.22 15.64 16.29
N LYS A 1030 27.66 16.31 17.36
CA LYS A 1030 26.97 17.46 17.94
C LYS A 1030 27.31 18.75 17.18
#